data_AF-A0A379IWP0-F1
#
_entry.id   AF-A0A379IWP0-F1
#
_cell.length_a   1.000
_cell.length_b   1.000
_cell.length_c   1.000
_cell.angle_alpha   90.00
_cell.angle_beta   90.00
_cell.angle_gamma   90.00
#
_symmetry.space_group_name_H-M   'P 1'
#
loop_
_entity.id
_entity.type
_entity.pdbx_description
1 polymer ?
#
loop_
_entity_poly.entity_id
_entity_poly.type
_entity_poly.pdbx_seq_one_letter_code
_entity_poly.pdbx_strand_id
1 'polypeptide(L)'
;MKNKLKRKLVEQIRKNEILFRLALRVVSKSTPLKSVVVGGATMKSSGSRTMLPAPAALAKSASGAVATKQAIKGVAKKTVRIEENTSSLSLYERAFVLYRLRNYYSASLLFRKINIFSLSEKERLVVAQCFLSSVYGVDADRIIEDLFFSIEERGAADADLIVNLAEKICVSGFSYEQKIRQLDALRVKVQDSHNFDYRHLVQLDWLSFKIKSEFEVAVDPLDYIDLSDARIFQLPVMVKFLTVLRSHGYDELVSDYLEARFAENGFSYLSLLKSYVICWPEWFIDKIQVLEKLPEHYFNDLALLSLLHSQKSVCSQLAGIYQRCLERQKQQYQKGDIYKKSAVIRTFVGLGLINDALELSRKDSLPDSVLPVYVARGYRYFENDDFHSARDCFLKVLEEDPADDVAAAGLRLALPRTGKSVSSILNVRDRIGYGIKSFGRKGVRYLGSELTSSLLMRGEYLKGQYTIRNSKNWLALKRYYKDKFLNCELLNRCDSKNKSIFVIGDSGVGDEIRAAQFYNEITNIYDKVTVSCDPRLHSIFSASFPTINFIAVPRYRKGVSSRRVGEGVKRIIGFDEKVSNYLTEECREIMESSDYITYSQNLYFNHFAGIVGRPQPGGYLKTVNQLDDAKSKVLRVGILWRSHFRTGSRKYMYLDLEDFLPLTRLNGVELWSIQHCIDDEEISICHEHGIKLIEDVDLFNDFEGLSGHLAAMDLLIGISSVPIELGAALGTEVWMLGFSPENYYLRSSGGKNMHDRYTMNSSVVAPPWIDFSEPRDVCVKKVFDEVCAKLEEKLLVRDVL
;
A
#
# COMPACT_ATOMS: atom_id res chain seq x y z
N MET A 1 -14.10 -41.88 -12.92
CA MET A 1 -12.68 -41.57 -12.57
C MET A 1 -12.48 -40.18 -11.93
N LYS A 2 -12.97 -39.07 -12.51
CA LYS A 2 -12.77 -37.70 -11.97
C LYS A 2 -13.22 -37.49 -10.51
N ASN A 3 -14.36 -38.05 -10.09
CA ASN A 3 -14.83 -37.94 -8.70
C ASN A 3 -13.97 -38.71 -7.67
N LYS A 4 -13.33 -39.80 -8.10
CA LYS A 4 -12.42 -40.60 -7.25
C LYS A 4 -11.07 -39.89 -7.07
N LEU A 5 -10.62 -39.16 -8.10
CA LEU A 5 -9.43 -38.30 -8.06
C LEU A 5 -9.67 -37.06 -7.18
N LYS A 6 -10.84 -36.43 -7.28
CA LYS A 6 -11.23 -35.26 -6.47
C LYS A 6 -11.32 -35.59 -4.98
N ARG A 7 -11.89 -36.76 -4.63
CA ARG A 7 -11.89 -37.27 -3.25
C ARG A 7 -10.48 -37.57 -2.73
N LYS A 8 -9.64 -38.25 -3.52
CA LYS A 8 -8.22 -38.48 -3.15
C LYS A 8 -7.44 -37.19 -2.94
N LEU A 9 -7.67 -36.16 -3.77
CA LEU A 9 -7.01 -34.87 -3.64
C LEU A 9 -7.46 -34.12 -2.37
N VAL A 10 -8.75 -34.11 -2.06
CA VAL A 10 -9.29 -33.53 -0.81
C VAL A 10 -8.76 -34.28 0.42
N GLU A 11 -8.62 -35.60 0.34
CA GLU A 11 -8.02 -36.42 1.40
C GLU A 11 -6.52 -36.14 1.58
N GLN A 12 -5.78 -35.91 0.49
CA GLN A 12 -4.37 -35.52 0.52
C GLN A 12 -4.19 -34.10 1.08
N ILE A 13 -5.08 -33.17 0.75
CA ILE A 13 -5.08 -31.81 1.31
C ILE A 13 -5.36 -31.85 2.81
N ARG A 14 -6.37 -32.62 3.25
CA ARG A 14 -6.65 -32.81 4.69
C ARG A 14 -5.49 -33.48 5.42
N LYS A 15 -4.84 -34.48 4.82
CA LYS A 15 -3.63 -35.09 5.39
C LYS A 15 -2.48 -34.09 5.50
N ASN A 16 -2.27 -33.23 4.50
CA ASN A 16 -1.26 -32.17 4.55
C ASN A 16 -1.59 -31.10 5.59
N GLU A 17 -2.86 -30.74 5.78
CA GLU A 17 -3.27 -29.78 6.80
C GLU A 17 -3.10 -30.36 8.22
N ILE A 18 -3.44 -31.64 8.42
CA ILE A 18 -3.22 -32.35 9.69
C ILE A 18 -1.72 -32.50 9.95
N LEU A 19 -0.93 -32.90 8.97
CA LEU A 19 0.53 -32.98 9.07
C LEU A 19 1.17 -31.61 9.31
N PHE A 20 0.63 -30.54 8.72
CA PHE A 20 1.07 -29.17 8.97
C PHE A 20 0.75 -28.72 10.39
N ARG A 21 -0.46 -29.02 10.90
CA ARG A 21 -0.83 -28.74 12.31
C ARG A 21 -0.04 -29.61 13.30
N LEU A 22 0.28 -30.85 12.95
CA LEU A 22 1.17 -31.73 13.73
C LEU A 22 2.61 -31.24 13.71
N ALA A 23 3.13 -30.82 12.56
CA ALA A 23 4.45 -30.20 12.43
C ALA A 23 4.53 -28.92 13.28
N LEU A 24 3.50 -28.08 13.28
CA LEU A 24 3.42 -26.91 14.15
C LEU A 24 3.39 -27.27 15.65
N ARG A 25 2.75 -28.39 16.03
CA ARG A 25 2.76 -28.91 17.42
C ARG A 25 4.09 -29.55 17.83
N VAL A 26 4.82 -30.15 16.89
CA VAL A 26 6.14 -30.76 17.14
C VAL A 26 7.22 -29.68 17.19
N VAL A 27 7.16 -28.69 16.30
CA VAL A 27 8.09 -27.54 16.28
C VAL A 27 7.87 -26.61 17.49
N SER A 28 6.65 -26.53 18.04
CA SER A 28 6.39 -25.76 19.26
C SER A 28 6.82 -26.44 20.56
N LYS A 29 7.30 -27.69 20.51
CA LYS A 29 7.73 -28.47 21.69
C LYS A 29 9.21 -28.88 21.74
N SER A 30 10.04 -28.53 20.76
CA SER A 30 11.47 -28.88 20.82
C SER A 30 12.32 -27.79 21.49
N THR A 31 12.81 -28.09 22.69
CA THR A 31 13.96 -27.43 23.35
C THR A 31 15.19 -27.39 22.42
N PRO A 32 16.12 -26.43 22.58
CA PRO A 32 17.20 -26.22 21.62
C PRO A 32 18.21 -27.38 21.69
N LEU A 33 18.43 -28.03 20.55
CA LEU A 33 19.44 -29.07 20.39
C LEU A 33 20.85 -28.49 20.56
N LYS A 34 21.55 -28.99 21.58
CA LYS A 34 23.01 -28.85 21.74
C LYS A 34 23.72 -29.51 20.56
N SER A 35 24.76 -28.84 20.07
CA SER A 35 25.73 -29.37 19.11
C SER A 35 26.35 -30.68 19.62
N VAL A 36 26.19 -31.76 18.86
CA VAL A 36 26.94 -33.00 19.05
C VAL A 36 27.91 -33.14 17.87
N VAL A 37 29.19 -33.10 18.19
CA VAL A 37 30.30 -33.50 17.33
C VAL A 37 30.40 -35.02 17.39
N VAL A 38 30.33 -35.72 16.24
CA VAL A 38 30.91 -37.06 16.08
C VAL A 38 31.49 -37.14 14.66
N GLY A 39 32.77 -37.52 14.57
CA GLY A 39 33.53 -37.57 13.34
C GLY A 39 33.59 -38.94 12.66
N GLY A 40 34.30 -38.94 11.53
CA GLY A 40 34.98 -40.08 10.94
C GLY A 40 34.17 -40.99 10.01
N ALA A 41 34.44 -40.90 8.71
CA ALA A 41 35.00 -42.02 7.92
C ALA A 41 35.21 -41.61 6.45
N THR A 42 36.46 -41.73 6.02
CA THR A 42 36.98 -41.62 4.65
C THR A 42 36.47 -42.72 3.71
N MET A 43 36.25 -42.39 2.44
CA MET A 43 36.54 -43.31 1.33
C MET A 43 37.05 -42.55 0.08
N LYS A 44 38.22 -43.02 -0.40
CA LYS A 44 38.89 -42.80 -1.71
C LYS A 44 37.94 -43.22 -2.85
N SER A 45 38.06 -42.93 -4.15
CA SER A 45 39.01 -42.43 -5.18
C SER A 45 38.11 -42.14 -6.43
N SER A 46 38.43 -41.43 -7.51
CA SER A 46 39.55 -41.50 -8.46
C SER A 46 39.27 -40.52 -9.63
N GLY A 47 40.33 -39.89 -10.17
CA GLY A 47 40.58 -39.33 -11.54
C GLY A 47 39.45 -38.69 -12.38
N SER A 48 39.66 -37.64 -13.19
CA SER A 48 40.87 -37.12 -13.84
C SER A 48 40.68 -35.67 -14.30
N ARG A 49 41.77 -34.90 -14.25
CA ARG A 49 41.98 -33.54 -14.80
C ARG A 49 42.65 -33.61 -16.17
N THR A 50 42.34 -32.65 -17.04
CA THR A 50 43.19 -32.07 -18.11
C THR A 50 42.70 -30.62 -18.35
N MET A 51 43.32 -29.55 -17.80
CA MET A 51 44.42 -28.68 -18.31
C MET A 51 44.20 -28.14 -19.74
N LEU A 52 43.76 -26.87 -19.92
CA LEU A 52 44.52 -25.58 -20.17
C LEU A 52 44.99 -25.40 -21.64
N PRO A 53 45.27 -24.19 -22.20
CA PRO A 53 45.34 -22.84 -21.63
C PRO A 53 44.71 -21.68 -22.49
N ALA A 54 44.86 -20.44 -22.00
CA ALA A 54 44.50 -19.15 -22.60
C ALA A 54 45.28 -18.76 -23.87
N PRO A 55 44.86 -17.68 -24.57
CA PRO A 55 45.82 -16.66 -24.98
C PRO A 55 45.36 -15.21 -24.74
N ALA A 56 46.34 -14.32 -24.85
CA ALA A 56 46.40 -12.96 -24.35
C ALA A 56 45.98 -11.86 -25.35
N ALA A 57 45.59 -10.72 -24.76
CA ALA A 57 45.84 -9.32 -25.15
C ALA A 57 45.71 -8.85 -26.61
N LEU A 58 44.87 -7.81 -26.79
CA LEU A 58 45.19 -6.63 -27.59
C LEU A 58 44.45 -5.40 -27.02
N ALA A 59 45.23 -4.39 -26.66
CA ALA A 59 44.80 -3.10 -26.14
C ALA A 59 44.95 -2.02 -27.24
N LYS A 60 44.07 -1.01 -27.22
CA LYS A 60 44.32 0.41 -27.60
C LYS A 60 43.06 1.25 -27.31
N SER A 61 43.13 2.10 -26.26
CA SER A 61 43.01 3.58 -26.26
C SER A 61 41.63 4.16 -26.67
N ALA A 62 40.98 5.12 -26.00
CA ALA A 62 41.41 6.18 -25.08
C ALA A 62 40.18 6.64 -24.25
N SER A 63 40.30 6.81 -22.92
CA SER A 63 40.52 8.09 -22.19
C SER A 63 39.22 8.76 -21.71
N GLY A 64 38.98 8.73 -20.39
CA GLY A 64 37.97 9.58 -19.74
C GLY A 64 37.32 9.03 -18.46
N ALA A 65 38.07 8.41 -17.54
CA ALA A 65 37.54 8.06 -16.21
C ALA A 65 38.65 8.07 -15.16
N VAL A 66 38.79 9.19 -14.46
CA VAL A 66 39.57 9.27 -13.21
C VAL A 66 38.62 9.77 -12.13
N ALA A 67 38.72 9.12 -10.96
CA ALA A 67 38.16 9.47 -9.65
C ALA A 67 36.84 8.83 -9.19
N THR A 68 36.76 7.49 -9.14
CA THR A 68 36.05 6.79 -8.03
C THR A 68 36.46 5.31 -7.93
N LYS A 69 37.66 5.02 -7.42
CA LYS A 69 38.05 3.67 -6.99
C LYS A 69 38.85 3.72 -5.69
N GLN A 70 38.15 3.97 -4.58
CA GLN A 70 38.62 3.63 -3.24
C GLN A 70 37.43 3.55 -2.28
N ALA A 71 36.60 2.51 -2.39
CA ALA A 71 35.58 2.21 -1.37
C ALA A 71 35.05 0.76 -1.38
N ILE A 72 35.84 -0.25 -1.78
CA ILE A 72 35.37 -1.65 -1.65
C ILE A 72 36.54 -2.56 -1.30
N LYS A 73 36.83 -2.68 0.00
CA LYS A 73 37.46 -3.84 0.66
C LYS A 73 37.22 -3.69 2.17
N GLY A 74 36.23 -4.42 2.71
CA GLY A 74 35.94 -4.40 4.14
C GLY A 74 34.57 -4.95 4.55
N VAL A 75 34.13 -6.09 3.98
CA VAL A 75 32.93 -6.80 4.47
C VAL A 75 33.39 -7.99 5.31
N ALA A 76 33.81 -7.71 6.55
CA ALA A 76 33.85 -8.63 7.69
C ALA A 76 34.39 -7.87 8.92
N LYS A 77 33.62 -7.89 10.01
CA LYS A 77 33.91 -7.28 11.33
C LYS A 77 34.14 -5.76 11.32
N LYS A 78 33.04 -5.00 11.42
CA LYS A 78 33.07 -3.66 12.05
C LYS A 78 31.82 -3.49 12.91
N THR A 79 32.01 -3.76 14.19
CA THR A 79 31.18 -3.20 15.27
C THR A 79 31.13 -1.68 15.09
N VAL A 80 29.93 -1.13 15.19
CA VAL A 80 29.61 0.30 15.16
C VAL A 80 30.67 1.13 15.91
N ARG A 81 31.44 1.95 15.18
CA ARG A 81 32.22 3.05 15.76
C ARG A 81 31.34 4.29 15.79
N ILE A 82 30.71 4.52 16.94
CA ILE A 82 30.36 5.86 17.37
C ILE A 82 31.60 6.38 18.11
N GLU A 83 32.56 6.94 17.39
CA GLU A 83 33.69 7.70 17.97
C GLU A 83 33.47 9.15 17.52
N GLU A 84 33.44 10.18 18.38
CA GLU A 84 34.45 10.48 19.42
C GLU A 84 33.92 11.09 20.74
N ASN A 85 32.62 10.98 21.07
CA ASN A 85 32.11 11.57 22.34
C ASN A 85 31.18 10.68 23.18
N THR A 86 31.16 9.36 22.94
CA THR A 86 30.23 8.43 23.64
C THR A 86 30.88 7.44 24.60
N SER A 87 32.21 7.52 24.81
CA SER A 87 32.91 6.66 25.77
C SER A 87 32.46 6.88 27.21
N SER A 88 31.98 8.08 27.53
CA SER A 88 31.42 8.48 28.84
C SER A 88 29.95 8.11 29.06
N LEU A 89 29.20 7.79 27.99
CA LEU A 89 27.77 7.47 28.10
C LEU A 89 27.55 6.08 28.70
N SER A 90 26.58 5.98 29.59
CA SER A 90 26.03 4.71 30.07
C SER A 90 25.47 3.87 28.92
N LEU A 91 25.30 2.57 29.17
CA LEU A 91 24.76 1.66 28.16
C LEU A 91 23.34 2.04 27.75
N TYR A 92 22.53 2.55 28.69
CA TYR A 92 21.18 3.02 28.43
C TYR A 92 21.19 4.24 27.49
N GLU A 93 22.04 5.25 27.76
CA GLU A 93 22.10 6.46 26.94
C GLU A 93 22.50 6.16 25.49
N ARG A 94 23.47 5.25 25.28
CA ARG A 94 23.85 4.81 23.92
C ARG A 94 22.69 4.14 23.19
N ALA A 95 21.97 3.25 23.88
CA ALA A 95 20.79 2.60 23.33
C ALA A 95 19.66 3.60 23.04
N PHE A 96 19.47 4.58 23.92
CA PHE A 96 18.46 5.62 23.80
C PHE A 96 18.69 6.51 22.57
N VAL A 97 19.93 6.92 22.30
CA VAL A 97 20.29 7.70 21.10
C VAL A 97 19.91 6.92 19.83
N LEU A 98 20.29 5.64 19.75
CA LEU A 98 19.96 4.78 18.61
C LEU A 98 18.44 4.60 18.45
N TYR A 99 17.74 4.35 19.55
CA TYR A 99 16.28 4.23 19.57
C TYR A 99 15.59 5.50 19.05
N ARG A 100 16.02 6.68 19.51
CA ARG A 100 15.49 7.97 19.06
C ARG A 100 15.72 8.25 17.58
N LEU A 101 16.77 7.66 17.00
CA LEU A 101 17.06 7.70 15.57
C LEU A 101 16.42 6.55 14.77
N ARG A 102 15.62 5.69 15.43
CA ARG A 102 14.95 4.49 14.88
C ARG A 102 15.89 3.37 14.44
N ASN A 103 17.10 3.29 15.01
CA ASN A 103 17.99 2.14 14.85
C ASN A 103 17.56 1.04 15.84
N TYR A 104 16.35 0.50 15.65
CA TYR A 104 15.67 -0.31 16.66
C TYR A 104 16.35 -1.64 16.89
N TYR A 105 16.86 -2.28 15.84
CA TYR A 105 17.60 -3.53 15.99
C TYR A 105 18.85 -3.32 16.83
N SER A 106 19.71 -2.38 16.45
CA SER A 106 20.94 -2.08 17.20
C SER A 106 20.67 -1.60 18.63
N ALA A 107 19.69 -0.71 18.84
CA ALA A 107 19.28 -0.25 20.18
C ALA A 107 18.80 -1.42 21.05
N SER A 108 18.01 -2.35 20.48
CA SER A 108 17.49 -3.49 21.23
C SER A 108 18.58 -4.46 21.69
N LEU A 109 19.66 -4.64 20.91
CA LEU A 109 20.81 -5.45 21.33
C LEU A 109 21.54 -4.84 22.53
N LEU A 110 21.54 -3.52 22.66
CA LEU A 110 22.13 -2.83 23.81
C LEU A 110 21.20 -2.90 25.04
N PHE A 111 19.90 -2.62 24.87
CA PHE A 111 18.94 -2.71 25.98
C PHE A 111 18.89 -4.11 26.60
N ARG A 112 19.03 -5.18 25.81
CA ARG A 112 19.07 -6.56 26.31
C ARG A 112 20.26 -6.87 27.24
N LYS A 113 21.28 -6.01 27.28
CA LYS A 113 22.43 -6.15 28.18
C LYS A 113 22.22 -5.42 29.52
N ILE A 114 21.13 -4.68 29.66
CA ILE A 114 20.80 -3.90 30.86
C ILE A 114 19.85 -4.72 31.72
N ASN A 115 20.03 -4.66 33.05
CA ASN A 115 19.03 -5.16 33.97
C ASN A 115 17.79 -4.25 33.93
N ILE A 116 16.71 -4.70 33.28
CA ILE A 116 15.50 -3.90 33.10
C ILE A 116 14.80 -3.53 34.42
N PHE A 117 15.02 -4.28 35.49
CA PHE A 117 14.41 -4.02 36.80
C PHE A 117 15.08 -2.88 37.56
N SER A 118 16.30 -2.49 37.17
CA SER A 118 16.97 -1.31 37.74
C SER A 118 16.61 -0.01 37.04
N LEU A 119 15.78 -0.06 35.99
CA LEU A 119 15.36 1.11 35.22
C LEU A 119 14.06 1.69 35.79
N SER A 120 13.90 3.01 35.64
CA SER A 120 12.63 3.68 35.94
C SER A 120 11.50 3.22 35.02
N GLU A 121 10.25 3.45 35.40
CA GLU A 121 9.08 3.06 34.59
C GLU A 121 9.09 3.70 33.19
N LYS A 122 9.52 4.97 33.10
CA LYS A 122 9.68 5.69 31.82
C LYS A 122 10.72 5.02 30.92
N GLU A 123 11.87 4.64 31.48
CA GLU A 123 12.94 3.97 30.73
C GLU A 123 12.53 2.56 30.29
N ARG A 124 11.82 1.81 31.15
CA ARG A 124 11.27 0.49 30.80
C ARG A 124 10.28 0.58 29.64
N LEU A 125 9.42 1.61 29.59
CA LEU A 125 8.54 1.85 28.44
C LEU A 125 9.32 2.13 27.15
N VAL A 126 10.44 2.85 27.23
CA VAL A 126 11.32 3.06 26.07
C VAL A 126 11.89 1.74 25.56
N VAL A 127 12.36 0.87 26.47
CA VAL A 127 12.84 -0.47 26.12
C VAL A 127 11.73 -1.29 25.45
N ALA A 128 10.53 -1.30 26.05
CA ALA A 128 9.37 -2.01 25.49
C ALA A 128 9.02 -1.51 24.09
N GLN A 129 8.97 -0.19 23.87
CA GLN A 129 8.71 0.37 22.55
C GLN A 129 9.82 0.02 21.54
N CYS A 130 11.09 0.05 21.93
CA CYS A 130 12.19 -0.38 21.07
C CYS A 130 12.04 -1.85 20.64
N PHE A 131 11.65 -2.72 21.56
CA PHE A 131 11.45 -4.15 21.31
C PHE A 131 10.24 -4.43 20.42
N LEU A 132 9.14 -3.69 20.61
CA LEU A 132 7.98 -3.70 19.71
C LEU A 132 8.35 -3.21 18.30
N SER A 133 9.34 -2.32 18.16
CA SER A 133 9.78 -1.82 16.86
C SER A 133 10.90 -2.65 16.22
N SER A 134 11.45 -3.66 16.92
CA SER A 134 12.52 -4.53 16.40
C SER A 134 12.05 -5.97 16.17
N VAL A 135 12.61 -6.95 16.88
CA VAL A 135 12.33 -8.40 16.74
C VAL A 135 12.11 -9.08 18.10
N TYR A 136 11.86 -8.30 19.15
CA TYR A 136 11.73 -8.76 20.54
C TYR A 136 10.35 -8.44 21.15
N GLY A 137 9.29 -8.44 20.33
CA GLY A 137 7.95 -8.06 20.76
C GLY A 137 7.38 -8.89 21.93
N VAL A 138 7.77 -10.16 22.05
CA VAL A 138 7.39 -11.01 23.20
C VAL A 138 8.07 -10.56 24.49
N ASP A 139 9.34 -10.12 24.40
CA ASP A 139 10.03 -9.55 25.57
C ASP A 139 9.42 -8.19 25.95
N ALA A 140 8.95 -7.42 24.96
CA ALA A 140 8.20 -6.20 25.22
C ALA A 140 6.89 -6.47 25.97
N ASP A 141 6.14 -7.50 25.58
CA ASP A 141 4.88 -7.89 26.23
C ASP A 141 5.09 -8.14 27.74
N ARG A 142 6.16 -8.83 28.11
CA ARG A 142 6.52 -9.06 29.53
C ARG A 142 6.81 -7.75 30.27
N ILE A 143 7.56 -6.84 29.65
CA ILE A 143 7.86 -5.53 30.26
C ILE A 143 6.59 -4.72 30.47
N ILE A 144 5.68 -4.74 29.50
CA ILE A 144 4.39 -4.04 29.55
C ILE A 144 3.51 -4.62 30.66
N GLU A 145 3.45 -5.95 30.77
CA GLU A 145 2.68 -6.65 31.80
C GLU A 145 3.17 -6.32 33.21
N ASP A 146 4.49 -6.40 33.43
CA ASP A 146 5.10 -6.04 34.72
C ASP A 146 4.87 -4.56 35.09
N LEU A 147 4.95 -3.65 34.11
CA LEU A 147 4.67 -2.22 34.33
C LEU A 147 3.20 -1.98 34.67
N PHE A 148 2.29 -2.69 34.01
CA PHE A 148 0.87 -2.62 34.32
C PHE A 148 0.60 -3.02 35.77
N PHE A 149 1.09 -4.18 36.22
CA PHE A 149 0.88 -4.61 37.61
C PHE A 149 1.51 -3.65 38.63
N SER A 150 2.71 -3.13 38.35
CA SER A 150 3.36 -2.10 39.17
C SER A 150 2.47 -0.88 39.38
N ILE A 151 1.88 -0.37 38.29
CA ILE A 151 1.04 0.83 38.29
C ILE A 151 -0.35 0.54 38.89
N GLU A 152 -0.91 -0.65 38.63
CA GLU A 152 -2.20 -1.06 39.19
C GLU A 152 -2.13 -1.14 40.72
N GLU A 153 -1.09 -1.76 41.27
CA GLU A 153 -0.90 -1.92 42.72
C GLU A 153 -0.54 -0.61 43.42
N ARG A 154 0.45 0.13 42.90
CA ARG A 154 1.05 1.28 43.61
C ARG A 154 0.49 2.64 43.19
N GLY A 155 -0.22 2.69 42.05
CA GLY A 155 -0.53 3.93 41.34
C GLY A 155 0.70 4.49 40.62
N ALA A 156 0.50 5.11 39.45
CA ALA A 156 1.54 5.92 38.81
C ALA A 156 1.41 7.38 39.25
N ALA A 157 2.55 8.00 39.56
CA ALA A 157 2.60 9.42 39.88
C ALA A 157 2.32 10.33 38.65
N ASP A 158 2.47 9.80 37.43
CA ASP A 158 2.44 10.55 36.17
C ASP A 158 1.38 9.99 35.20
N ALA A 159 0.40 10.81 34.84
CA ALA A 159 -0.68 10.47 33.91
C ALA A 159 -0.19 10.21 32.48
N ASP A 160 0.86 10.89 32.02
CA ASP A 160 1.43 10.66 30.68
C ASP A 160 2.09 9.28 30.60
N LEU A 161 2.66 8.78 31.71
CA LEU A 161 3.20 7.44 31.79
C LEU A 161 2.09 6.38 31.63
N ILE A 162 0.95 6.59 32.29
CA ILE A 162 -0.22 5.70 32.19
C ILE A 162 -0.73 5.65 30.76
N VAL A 163 -0.91 6.79 30.11
CA VAL A 163 -1.37 6.85 28.71
C VAL A 163 -0.37 6.18 27.78
N ASN A 164 0.94 6.40 27.98
CA ASN A 164 1.98 5.76 27.16
C ASN A 164 1.98 4.23 27.33
N LEU A 165 1.81 3.73 28.55
CA LEU A 165 1.63 2.30 28.82
C LEU A 165 0.38 1.76 28.11
N ALA A 166 -0.75 2.46 28.19
CA ALA A 166 -1.99 2.11 27.50
C ALA A 166 -1.79 1.99 25.98
N GLU A 167 -1.03 2.90 25.37
CA GLU A 167 -0.67 2.81 23.94
C GLU A 167 0.12 1.53 23.63
N LYS A 168 1.02 1.08 24.52
CA LYS A 168 1.77 -0.17 24.32
C LYS A 168 0.92 -1.40 24.53
N ILE A 169 0.01 -1.37 25.51
CA ILE A 169 -1.01 -2.42 25.70
C ILE A 169 -1.82 -2.60 24.42
N CYS A 170 -2.21 -1.52 23.74
CA CYS A 170 -2.98 -1.62 22.50
C CYS A 170 -2.25 -2.42 21.39
N VAL A 171 -0.94 -2.25 21.24
CA VAL A 171 -0.12 -2.94 20.21
C VAL A 171 0.56 -4.23 20.73
N SER A 172 0.31 -4.59 22.00
CA SER A 172 0.83 -5.79 22.64
C SER A 172 0.26 -7.08 22.03
N GLY A 173 0.85 -8.21 22.42
CA GLY A 173 0.43 -9.56 22.08
C GLY A 173 -0.70 -10.10 22.96
N PHE A 174 -1.19 -9.30 23.92
CA PHE A 174 -2.24 -9.69 24.87
C PHE A 174 -3.57 -10.03 24.18
N SER A 175 -4.39 -10.81 24.87
CA SER A 175 -5.76 -11.10 24.42
C SER A 175 -6.61 -9.83 24.44
N TYR A 176 -7.74 -9.87 23.73
CA TYR A 176 -8.69 -8.76 23.70
C TYR A 176 -9.18 -8.41 25.13
N GLU A 177 -9.59 -9.42 25.89
CA GLU A 177 -10.11 -9.30 27.25
C GLU A 177 -9.07 -8.70 28.19
N GLN A 178 -7.81 -9.14 28.07
CA GLN A 178 -6.70 -8.60 28.85
C GLN A 178 -6.47 -7.12 28.53
N LYS A 179 -6.49 -6.72 27.26
CA LYS A 179 -6.30 -5.31 26.87
C LYS A 179 -7.38 -4.42 27.44
N ILE A 180 -8.66 -4.80 27.30
CA ILE A 180 -9.78 -3.99 27.81
C ILE A 180 -9.72 -3.87 29.33
N ARG A 181 -9.56 -4.98 30.05
CA ARG A 181 -9.42 -4.95 31.51
C ARG A 181 -8.31 -4.01 31.97
N GLN A 182 -7.16 -4.08 31.31
CA GLN A 182 -6.02 -3.22 31.65
C GLN A 182 -6.30 -1.74 31.32
N LEU A 183 -6.91 -1.44 30.17
CA LEU A 183 -7.29 -0.07 29.80
C LEU A 183 -8.29 0.53 30.79
N ASP A 184 -9.31 -0.24 31.20
CA ASP A 184 -10.32 0.19 32.18
C ASP A 184 -9.68 0.47 33.54
N ALA A 185 -8.77 -0.41 34.00
CA ALA A 185 -8.03 -0.19 35.24
C ALA A 185 -7.15 1.07 35.17
N LEU A 186 -6.43 1.27 34.06
CA LEU A 186 -5.62 2.47 33.84
C LEU A 186 -6.47 3.75 33.77
N ARG A 187 -7.69 3.68 33.23
CA ARG A 187 -8.63 4.80 33.19
C ARG A 187 -9.09 5.24 34.59
N VAL A 188 -9.21 4.31 35.53
CA VAL A 188 -9.43 4.66 36.94
C VAL A 188 -8.17 5.31 37.52
N LYS A 189 -7.02 4.65 37.35
CA LYS A 189 -5.75 5.10 37.97
C LYS A 189 -5.25 6.45 37.48
N VAL A 190 -5.51 6.83 36.22
CA VAL A 190 -5.02 8.09 35.66
C VAL A 190 -5.60 9.32 36.36
N GLN A 191 -6.80 9.19 36.94
CA GLN A 191 -7.48 10.29 37.63
C GLN A 191 -6.83 10.63 38.98
N ASP A 192 -6.11 9.67 39.57
CA ASP A 192 -5.43 9.82 40.85
C ASP A 192 -3.98 10.35 40.70
N SER A 193 -3.51 10.61 39.46
CA SER A 193 -2.12 11.00 39.16
C SER A 193 -1.86 12.52 39.28
N HIS A 194 -0.63 12.91 39.61
CA HIS A 194 -0.24 14.28 40.00
C HIS A 194 -0.43 15.36 38.90
N ASN A 195 -0.35 14.98 37.62
CA ASN A 195 -0.49 15.86 36.44
C ASN A 195 -1.71 15.49 35.58
N PHE A 196 -2.73 14.89 36.20
CA PHE A 196 -3.96 14.55 35.51
C PHE A 196 -4.57 15.77 34.82
N ASP A 197 -5.06 15.54 33.61
CA ASP A 197 -5.77 16.50 32.78
C ASP A 197 -6.80 15.72 31.96
N TYR A 198 -7.91 16.37 31.61
CA TYR A 198 -9.00 15.73 30.88
C TYR A 198 -8.55 15.12 29.55
N ARG A 199 -7.49 15.64 28.90
CA ARG A 199 -6.90 15.05 27.69
C ARG A 199 -6.52 13.58 27.84
N HIS A 200 -6.13 13.15 29.04
CA HIS A 200 -5.71 11.78 29.30
C HIS A 200 -6.90 10.82 29.23
N LEU A 201 -8.06 11.21 29.78
CA LEU A 201 -9.29 10.41 29.65
C LEU A 201 -9.70 10.28 28.19
N VAL A 202 -9.77 11.40 27.46
CA VAL A 202 -10.16 11.37 26.03
C VAL A 202 -9.19 10.52 25.19
N GLN A 203 -7.89 10.54 25.53
CA GLN A 203 -6.91 9.68 24.85
C GLN A 203 -7.07 8.19 25.23
N LEU A 204 -7.42 7.85 26.48
CA LEU A 204 -7.73 6.47 26.87
C LEU A 204 -9.05 5.99 26.25
N ASP A 205 -10.05 6.85 26.13
CA ASP A 205 -11.32 6.56 25.47
C ASP A 205 -11.08 6.31 23.97
N TRP A 206 -10.20 7.09 23.32
CA TRP A 206 -9.74 6.83 21.96
C TRP A 206 -9.04 5.47 21.80
N LEU A 207 -8.16 5.10 22.74
CA LEU A 207 -7.48 3.80 22.72
C LEU A 207 -8.46 2.64 22.94
N SER A 208 -9.41 2.81 23.84
CA SER A 208 -10.49 1.86 24.11
C SER A 208 -11.36 1.66 22.87
N PHE A 209 -11.79 2.75 22.23
CA PHE A 209 -12.49 2.72 20.94
C PHE A 209 -11.69 1.95 19.89
N LYS A 210 -10.38 2.24 19.74
CA LYS A 210 -9.54 1.56 18.76
C LYS A 210 -9.46 0.05 18.96
N ILE A 211 -9.36 -0.40 20.21
CA ILE A 211 -9.29 -1.83 20.49
C ILE A 211 -10.68 -2.46 20.31
N LYS A 212 -11.72 -1.86 20.87
CA LYS A 212 -13.09 -2.39 20.73
C LYS A 212 -13.51 -2.47 19.27
N SER A 213 -13.29 -1.43 18.47
CA SER A 213 -13.59 -1.45 17.02
C SER A 213 -12.84 -2.54 16.23
N GLU A 214 -11.69 -3.02 16.73
CA GLU A 214 -10.95 -4.12 16.10
C GLU A 214 -11.52 -5.51 16.41
N PHE A 215 -12.26 -5.70 17.50
CA PHE A 215 -12.66 -7.02 18.02
C PHE A 215 -14.18 -7.18 18.23
N GLU A 216 -14.90 -6.11 18.53
CA GLU A 216 -16.33 -6.10 18.74
C GLU A 216 -17.10 -5.79 17.44
N VAL A 217 -18.42 -5.89 17.52
CA VAL A 217 -19.38 -5.63 16.45
C VAL A 217 -20.07 -4.30 16.74
N ALA A 218 -20.25 -3.45 15.74
CA ALA A 218 -21.03 -2.21 15.83
C ALA A 218 -20.54 -1.21 16.90
N VAL A 219 -19.21 -1.01 17.00
CA VAL A 219 -18.65 -0.02 17.93
C VAL A 219 -18.75 1.37 17.30
N ASP A 220 -19.52 2.26 17.91
CA ASP A 220 -19.69 3.63 17.44
C ASP A 220 -18.63 4.57 18.04
N PRO A 221 -17.89 5.35 17.25
CA PRO A 221 -17.00 6.38 17.79
C PRO A 221 -17.70 7.43 18.67
N LEU A 222 -19.00 7.72 18.47
CA LEU A 222 -19.74 8.68 19.30
C LEU A 222 -19.92 8.23 20.75
N ASP A 223 -19.87 6.93 21.03
CA ASP A 223 -19.93 6.41 22.40
C ASP A 223 -18.67 6.77 23.23
N TYR A 224 -17.61 7.27 22.58
CA TYR A 224 -16.31 7.56 23.19
C TYR A 224 -15.93 9.03 23.12
N ILE A 225 -16.82 9.90 22.60
CA ILE A 225 -16.56 11.33 22.53
C ILE A 225 -17.85 12.15 22.64
N ASP A 226 -17.90 13.04 23.62
CA ASP A 226 -18.98 14.01 23.77
C ASP A 226 -18.65 15.31 23.03
N LEU A 227 -19.16 15.46 21.81
CA LEU A 227 -18.94 16.64 20.98
C LEU A 227 -19.52 17.95 21.55
N SER A 228 -20.37 17.87 22.57
CA SER A 228 -20.90 19.06 23.26
C SER A 228 -19.89 19.68 24.24
N ASP A 229 -18.89 18.91 24.69
CA ASP A 229 -17.90 19.36 25.65
C ASP A 229 -16.93 20.39 25.04
N ALA A 230 -17.05 21.65 25.46
CA ALA A 230 -16.20 22.73 24.97
C ALA A 230 -14.70 22.56 25.27
N ARG A 231 -14.27 21.61 26.10
CA ARG A 231 -12.85 21.41 26.43
C ARG A 231 -12.10 20.59 25.39
N ILE A 232 -12.80 19.81 24.56
CA ILE A 232 -12.14 18.80 23.72
C ILE A 232 -11.59 19.36 22.42
N PHE A 233 -12.19 20.41 21.85
CA PHE A 233 -11.89 20.83 20.46
C PHE A 233 -10.42 21.25 20.26
N GLN A 234 -9.78 21.78 21.31
CA GLN A 234 -8.36 22.13 21.30
C GLN A 234 -7.44 20.91 21.35
N LEU A 235 -7.92 19.74 21.75
CA LEU A 235 -7.11 18.54 21.98
C LEU A 235 -6.62 17.93 20.65
N PRO A 236 -5.33 17.56 20.54
CA PRO A 236 -4.80 16.92 19.33
C PRO A 236 -5.51 15.62 18.92
N VAL A 237 -6.09 14.89 19.88
CA VAL A 237 -6.84 13.65 19.64
C VAL A 237 -8.11 13.89 18.81
N MET A 238 -8.67 15.10 18.81
CA MET A 238 -9.84 15.44 18.00
C MET A 238 -9.61 15.31 16.51
N VAL A 239 -8.39 15.58 16.03
CA VAL A 239 -8.04 15.33 14.62
C VAL A 239 -8.31 13.87 14.26
N LYS A 240 -8.05 12.94 15.19
CA LYS A 240 -8.28 11.50 14.98
C LYS A 240 -9.76 11.14 15.11
N PHE A 241 -10.45 11.64 16.12
CA PHE A 241 -11.89 11.38 16.31
C PHE A 241 -12.73 11.91 15.15
N LEU A 242 -12.52 13.16 14.73
CA LEU A 242 -13.28 13.75 13.61
C LEU A 242 -13.01 13.01 12.29
N THR A 243 -11.76 12.60 12.05
CA THR A 243 -11.43 11.76 10.90
C THR A 243 -12.16 10.42 10.95
N VAL A 244 -12.21 9.77 12.13
CA VAL A 244 -12.91 8.51 12.32
C VAL A 244 -14.43 8.67 12.22
N LEU A 245 -15.00 9.74 12.76
CA LEU A 245 -16.43 10.05 12.65
C LEU A 245 -16.85 10.17 11.19
N ARG A 246 -16.13 10.97 10.39
CA ARG A 246 -16.35 11.01 8.92
C ARG A 246 -16.18 9.65 8.28
N SER A 247 -15.22 8.87 8.76
CA SER A 247 -14.98 7.52 8.28
C SER A 247 -16.08 6.52 8.68
N HIS A 248 -16.94 6.84 9.64
CA HIS A 248 -18.11 6.07 10.02
C HIS A 248 -19.40 6.76 9.52
N GLY A 249 -19.31 7.59 8.47
CA GLY A 249 -20.46 8.21 7.82
C GLY A 249 -21.06 9.45 8.51
N TYR A 250 -20.42 9.98 9.56
CA TYR A 250 -20.86 11.19 10.27
C TYR A 250 -20.38 12.49 9.60
N ASP A 251 -20.46 12.58 8.27
CA ASP A 251 -19.93 13.74 7.51
C ASP A 251 -20.61 15.07 7.89
N GLU A 252 -21.94 15.10 7.94
CA GLU A 252 -22.75 16.28 8.30
C GLU A 252 -22.43 16.75 9.73
N LEU A 253 -22.51 15.84 10.70
CA LEU A 253 -22.18 16.11 12.10
C LEU A 253 -20.79 16.72 12.26
N VAL A 254 -19.79 16.20 11.55
CA VAL A 254 -18.42 16.74 11.61
C VAL A 254 -18.34 18.11 10.92
N SER A 255 -19.04 18.33 9.80
CA SER A 255 -19.11 19.63 9.16
C SER A 255 -19.72 20.69 10.08
N ASP A 256 -20.88 20.41 10.66
CA ASP A 256 -21.58 21.33 11.57
C ASP A 256 -20.74 21.63 12.82
N TYR A 257 -20.12 20.60 13.40
CA TYR A 257 -19.21 20.77 14.52
C TYR A 257 -18.03 21.69 14.17
N LEU A 258 -17.41 21.50 13.00
CA LEU A 258 -16.28 22.33 12.58
C LEU A 258 -16.71 23.79 12.39
N GLU A 259 -17.84 24.04 11.71
CA GLU A 259 -18.36 25.40 11.49
C GLU A 259 -18.64 26.13 12.80
N ALA A 260 -19.31 25.47 13.75
CA ALA A 260 -19.59 26.04 15.07
C ALA A 260 -18.29 26.44 15.79
N ARG A 261 -17.28 25.55 15.79
CA ARG A 261 -16.01 25.82 16.49
C ARG A 261 -15.17 26.89 15.80
N PHE A 262 -15.22 26.98 14.47
CA PHE A 262 -14.57 28.07 13.75
C PHE A 262 -15.25 29.41 14.02
N ALA A 263 -16.58 29.47 14.06
CA ALA A 263 -17.31 30.71 14.36
C ALA A 263 -16.97 31.26 15.75
N GLU A 264 -16.81 30.38 16.74
CA GLU A 264 -16.46 30.75 18.12
C GLU A 264 -14.98 31.13 18.30
N ASN A 265 -14.06 30.41 17.64
CA ASN A 265 -12.63 30.45 18.02
C ASN A 265 -11.67 30.86 16.89
N GLY A 266 -12.15 30.95 15.64
CA GLY A 266 -11.30 31.00 14.46
C GLY A 266 -10.27 29.85 14.45
N PHE A 267 -9.07 30.10 13.92
CA PHE A 267 -7.96 29.14 13.98
C PHE A 267 -6.98 29.45 15.13
N SER A 268 -7.50 29.72 16.32
CA SER A 268 -6.69 29.90 17.54
C SER A 268 -5.97 28.61 17.99
N TYR A 269 -6.42 27.45 17.52
CA TYR A 269 -5.84 26.14 17.85
C TYR A 269 -5.40 25.36 16.60
N LEU A 270 -4.17 24.85 16.62
CA LEU A 270 -3.59 24.08 15.52
C LEU A 270 -4.36 22.77 15.26
N SER A 271 -4.91 22.15 16.29
CA SER A 271 -5.77 20.95 16.18
C SER A 271 -7.01 21.21 15.34
N LEU A 272 -7.64 22.38 15.47
CA LEU A 272 -8.79 22.77 14.66
C LEU A 272 -8.39 22.98 13.20
N LEU A 273 -7.30 23.70 12.92
CA LEU A 273 -6.78 23.85 11.56
C LEU A 273 -6.47 22.49 10.91
N LYS A 274 -5.76 21.62 11.63
CA LYS A 274 -5.45 20.26 11.15
C LYS A 274 -6.72 19.46 10.87
N SER A 275 -7.76 19.61 11.69
CA SER A 275 -9.06 18.95 11.51
C SER A 275 -9.76 19.44 10.23
N TYR A 276 -9.74 20.74 9.96
CA TYR A 276 -10.25 21.30 8.70
C TYR A 276 -9.47 20.77 7.49
N VAL A 277 -8.12 20.84 7.52
CA VAL A 277 -7.30 20.38 6.38
C VAL A 277 -7.54 18.90 6.09
N ILE A 278 -7.66 18.03 7.10
CA ILE A 278 -7.85 16.60 6.87
C ILE A 278 -9.30 16.24 6.53
N CYS A 279 -10.29 16.87 7.17
CA CYS A 279 -11.69 16.49 7.06
C CYS A 279 -12.40 17.22 5.92
N TRP A 280 -12.12 18.51 5.70
CA TRP A 280 -12.86 19.37 4.79
C TRP A 280 -11.97 20.43 4.10
N PRO A 281 -10.99 20.01 3.27
CA PRO A 281 -10.09 20.93 2.58
C PRO A 281 -10.81 21.88 1.60
N GLU A 282 -11.93 21.50 1.02
CA GLU A 282 -12.70 22.30 0.06
C GLU A 282 -13.33 23.54 0.70
N TRP A 283 -13.51 23.55 2.03
CA TRP A 283 -14.05 24.70 2.76
C TRP A 283 -13.23 25.99 2.56
N PHE A 284 -11.94 25.84 2.21
CA PHE A 284 -11.03 26.96 1.98
C PHE A 284 -11.15 27.62 0.60
N ILE A 285 -11.88 27.04 -0.35
CA ILE A 285 -11.95 27.52 -1.75
C ILE A 285 -12.35 28.99 -1.82
N ASP A 286 -13.40 29.37 -1.08
CA ASP A 286 -13.93 30.74 -1.05
C ASP A 286 -13.50 31.54 0.20
N LYS A 287 -12.51 31.03 0.97
CA LYS A 287 -12.13 31.57 2.29
C LYS A 287 -10.63 31.81 2.44
N ILE A 288 -10.00 32.26 1.35
CA ILE A 288 -8.53 32.45 1.30
C ILE A 288 -8.02 33.45 2.36
N GLN A 289 -8.80 34.49 2.70
CA GLN A 289 -8.37 35.51 3.68
C GLN A 289 -8.18 34.93 5.08
N VAL A 290 -8.79 33.78 5.39
CA VAL A 290 -8.60 33.09 6.66
C VAL A 290 -7.20 32.48 6.75
N LEU A 291 -6.67 31.98 5.62
CA LEU A 291 -5.34 31.36 5.54
C LEU A 291 -4.21 32.39 5.72
N GLU A 292 -4.44 33.65 5.35
CA GLU A 292 -3.47 34.73 5.48
C GLU A 292 -3.21 35.10 6.94
N LYS A 293 -4.20 34.90 7.82
CA LYS A 293 -4.15 35.27 9.25
C LYS A 293 -3.63 34.16 10.16
N LEU A 294 -3.12 33.05 9.60
CA LEU A 294 -2.66 31.91 10.40
C LEU A 294 -1.38 32.25 11.22
N PRO A 295 -1.29 31.80 12.48
CA PRO A 295 -0.11 32.04 13.31
C PRO A 295 1.18 31.44 12.75
N GLU A 296 2.25 32.22 12.67
CA GLU A 296 3.56 31.81 12.10
C GLU A 296 4.17 30.55 12.76
N HIS A 297 3.94 30.37 14.07
CA HIS A 297 4.48 29.23 14.79
C HIS A 297 3.85 27.88 14.36
N TYR A 298 2.68 27.88 13.73
CA TYR A 298 2.04 26.67 13.20
C TYR A 298 2.86 26.02 12.09
N PHE A 299 3.58 26.82 11.30
CA PHE A 299 4.40 26.32 10.20
C PHE A 299 5.62 25.52 10.66
N ASN A 300 5.91 25.51 11.97
CA ASN A 300 6.95 24.66 12.58
C ASN A 300 6.49 23.20 12.78
N ASP A 301 5.22 22.87 12.58
CA ASP A 301 4.65 21.55 12.80
C ASP A 301 4.76 20.64 11.55
N LEU A 302 5.46 19.51 11.69
CA LEU A 302 5.68 18.55 10.60
C LEU A 302 4.40 17.78 10.20
N ALA A 303 3.47 17.60 11.13
CA ALA A 303 2.21 16.93 10.83
C ALA A 303 1.31 17.84 9.97
N LEU A 304 1.32 19.16 10.21
CA LEU A 304 0.65 20.14 9.35
C LEU A 304 1.22 20.11 7.94
N LEU A 305 2.56 20.12 7.77
CA LEU A 305 3.19 19.96 6.45
C LEU A 305 2.68 18.71 5.71
N SER A 306 2.61 17.59 6.42
CA SER A 306 2.19 16.31 5.85
C SER A 306 0.72 16.33 5.42
N LEU A 307 -0.15 16.94 6.23
CA LEU A 307 -1.57 17.10 5.89
C LEU A 307 -1.75 18.00 4.66
N LEU A 308 -1.11 19.17 4.66
CA LEU A 308 -1.16 20.12 3.54
C LEU A 308 -0.62 19.50 2.25
N HIS A 309 0.50 18.77 2.31
CA HIS A 309 1.05 18.06 1.16
C HIS A 309 0.03 17.12 0.53
N SER A 310 -0.76 16.44 1.35
CA SER A 310 -1.75 15.47 0.88
C SER A 310 -3.06 16.07 0.37
N GLN A 311 -3.29 17.37 0.57
CA GLN A 311 -4.56 18.05 0.26
C GLN A 311 -4.41 19.23 -0.71
N LYS A 312 -3.18 19.70 -0.98
CA LYS A 312 -2.92 20.82 -1.89
C LYS A 312 -3.40 20.60 -3.34
N SER A 313 -3.56 19.33 -3.76
CA SER A 313 -4.13 18.99 -5.06
C SER A 313 -5.66 18.99 -5.07
N VAL A 314 -6.29 18.88 -3.90
CA VAL A 314 -7.75 18.95 -3.72
C VAL A 314 -8.19 20.40 -3.61
N CYS A 315 -7.43 21.22 -2.90
CA CYS A 315 -7.68 22.66 -2.74
C CYS A 315 -6.39 23.44 -3.03
N SER A 316 -6.37 24.15 -4.16
CA SER A 316 -5.21 24.90 -4.65
C SER A 316 -4.80 26.02 -3.69
N GLN A 317 -5.75 26.60 -2.95
CA GLN A 317 -5.51 27.62 -1.93
C GLN A 317 -4.56 27.13 -0.81
N LEU A 318 -4.52 25.82 -0.53
CA LEU A 318 -3.60 25.24 0.46
C LEU A 318 -2.15 25.15 -0.04
N ALA A 319 -1.89 25.28 -1.34
CA ALA A 319 -0.55 25.15 -1.92
C ALA A 319 0.41 26.24 -1.40
N GLY A 320 -0.05 27.48 -1.25
CA GLY A 320 0.77 28.57 -0.70
C GLY A 320 1.16 28.32 0.77
N ILE A 321 0.22 27.81 1.57
CA ILE A 321 0.46 27.47 2.97
C ILE A 321 1.39 26.26 3.10
N TYR A 322 1.23 25.25 2.24
CA TYR A 322 2.16 24.15 2.11
C TYR A 322 3.59 24.65 1.86
N GLN A 323 3.79 25.56 0.90
CA GLN A 323 5.11 26.06 0.56
C GLN A 323 5.75 26.85 1.71
N ARG A 324 4.99 27.72 2.39
CA ARG A 324 5.44 28.42 3.60
C ARG A 324 5.88 27.44 4.69
N CYS A 325 5.08 26.40 4.93
CA CYS A 325 5.41 25.37 5.91
C CYS A 325 6.68 24.58 5.52
N LEU A 326 6.83 24.23 4.24
CA LEU A 326 8.00 23.54 3.72
C LEU A 326 9.29 24.34 3.95
N GLU A 327 9.30 25.62 3.58
CA GLU A 327 10.46 26.49 3.78
C GLU A 327 10.76 26.71 5.26
N ARG A 328 9.74 26.82 6.10
CA ARG A 328 9.92 26.88 7.55
C ARG A 328 10.59 25.62 8.10
N GLN A 329 10.22 24.44 7.62
CA GLN A 329 10.89 23.18 8.03
C GLN A 329 12.37 23.14 7.61
N LYS A 330 12.71 23.65 6.41
CA LYS A 330 14.11 23.77 5.97
C LYS A 330 14.92 24.70 6.89
N GLN A 331 14.34 25.81 7.35
CA GLN A 331 14.98 26.69 8.34
C GLN A 331 15.14 26.00 9.70
N GLN A 332 14.11 25.30 10.17
CA GLN A 332 14.15 24.55 11.44
C GLN A 332 15.17 23.41 11.41
N TYR A 333 15.38 22.79 10.24
CA TYR A 333 16.40 21.77 10.04
C TYR A 333 17.81 22.30 10.34
N GLN A 334 18.15 23.49 9.85
CA GLN A 334 19.49 24.08 10.03
C GLN A 334 19.83 24.32 11.51
N LYS A 335 18.85 24.72 12.31
CA LYS A 335 19.00 25.01 13.75
C LYS A 335 18.72 23.79 14.64
N GLY A 336 18.24 22.69 14.07
CA GLY A 336 17.76 21.53 14.80
C GLY A 336 18.89 20.62 15.29
N ASP A 337 18.64 19.91 16.39
CA ASP A 337 19.48 18.80 16.81
C ASP A 337 19.38 17.61 15.83
N ILE A 338 20.17 16.57 16.07
CA ILE A 338 20.21 15.40 15.20
C ILE A 338 18.84 14.69 15.07
N TYR A 339 18.00 14.75 16.10
CA TYR A 339 16.68 14.12 16.11
C TYR A 339 15.69 14.92 15.27
N LYS A 340 15.71 16.25 15.38
CA LYS A 340 14.91 17.15 14.54
C LYS A 340 15.34 17.02 13.08
N LYS A 341 16.64 16.98 12.79
CA LYS A 341 17.17 16.74 11.43
C LYS A 341 16.68 15.40 10.87
N SER A 342 16.82 14.32 11.65
CA SER A 342 16.32 12.99 11.28
C SER A 342 14.80 13.00 11.00
N ALA A 343 14.00 13.66 11.84
CA ALA A 343 12.56 13.75 11.68
C ALA A 343 12.12 14.53 10.43
N VAL A 344 12.79 15.65 10.12
CA VAL A 344 12.53 16.44 8.91
C VAL A 344 12.85 15.62 7.66
N ILE A 345 14.03 15.01 7.58
CA ILE A 345 14.44 14.18 6.43
C ILE A 345 13.45 13.02 6.23
N ARG A 346 13.08 12.33 7.32
CA ARG A 346 12.09 11.25 7.28
C ARG A 346 10.74 11.71 6.74
N THR A 347 10.29 12.89 7.18
CA THR A 347 9.03 13.48 6.70
C THR A 347 9.14 13.79 5.22
N PHE A 348 10.22 14.44 4.77
CA PHE A 348 10.42 14.80 3.37
C PHE A 348 10.46 13.56 2.46
N VAL A 349 11.20 12.52 2.87
CA VAL A 349 11.21 11.23 2.18
C VAL A 349 9.82 10.61 2.10
N GLY A 350 9.07 10.61 3.21
CA GLY A 350 7.68 10.12 3.24
C GLY A 350 6.71 10.89 2.34
N LEU A 351 6.99 12.18 2.10
CA LEU A 351 6.26 13.04 1.16
C LEU A 351 6.81 12.98 -0.28
N GLY A 352 7.80 12.13 -0.55
CA GLY A 352 8.44 12.03 -1.88
C GLY A 352 9.35 13.21 -2.24
N LEU A 353 9.68 14.09 -1.29
CA LEU A 353 10.58 15.25 -1.46
C LEU A 353 12.05 14.80 -1.37
N ILE A 354 12.44 13.86 -2.24
CA ILE A 354 13.77 13.22 -2.21
C ILE A 354 14.89 14.25 -2.45
N ASN A 355 14.68 15.21 -3.34
CA ASN A 355 15.66 16.25 -3.65
C ASN A 355 15.92 17.17 -2.46
N ASP A 356 14.87 17.68 -1.82
CA ASP A 356 15.00 18.51 -0.62
C ASP A 356 15.69 17.73 0.51
N ALA A 357 15.32 16.45 0.71
CA ALA A 357 15.95 15.60 1.72
C ALA A 357 17.46 15.41 1.48
N LEU A 358 17.86 15.18 0.23
CA LEU A 358 19.27 15.04 -0.15
C LEU A 358 20.03 16.35 -0.02
N GLU A 359 19.46 17.46 -0.46
CA GLU A 359 20.09 18.78 -0.37
C GLU A 359 20.39 19.16 1.09
N LEU A 360 19.41 18.99 1.98
CA LEU A 360 19.60 19.22 3.42
C LEU A 360 20.70 18.31 3.98
N SER A 361 20.70 17.03 3.61
CA SER A 361 21.68 16.07 4.11
C SER A 361 23.10 16.28 3.60
N ARG A 362 23.30 16.89 2.42
CA ARG A 362 24.64 17.17 1.87
C ARG A 362 25.36 18.29 2.60
N LYS A 363 24.59 19.27 3.11
CA LYS A 363 25.11 20.43 3.85
C LYS A 363 25.56 20.08 5.27
N ASP A 364 25.21 18.88 5.76
CA ASP A 364 25.54 18.39 7.10
C ASP A 364 26.39 17.11 7.05
N SER A 365 27.37 17.01 7.95
CA SER A 365 28.05 15.72 8.21
C SER A 365 27.22 14.86 9.16
N LEU A 366 26.16 14.24 8.63
CA LEU A 366 25.27 13.37 9.43
C LEU A 366 25.87 11.98 9.67
N PRO A 367 25.74 11.41 10.88
CA PRO A 367 26.20 10.06 11.18
C PRO A 367 25.36 8.98 10.47
N ASP A 368 25.94 7.79 10.31
CA ASP A 368 25.31 6.64 9.65
C ASP A 368 24.00 6.14 10.29
N SER A 369 23.75 6.54 11.54
CA SER A 369 22.53 6.24 12.28
C SER A 369 21.32 7.07 11.82
N VAL A 370 21.51 8.09 10.97
CA VAL A 370 20.39 8.83 10.36
C VAL A 370 19.84 8.06 9.16
N LEU A 371 19.09 7.00 9.44
CA LEU A 371 18.52 6.08 8.44
C LEU A 371 17.75 6.74 7.29
N PRO A 372 16.94 7.80 7.48
CA PRO A 372 16.18 8.41 6.38
C PRO A 372 17.02 8.93 5.21
N VAL A 373 18.28 9.31 5.46
CA VAL A 373 19.21 9.73 4.39
C VAL A 373 19.48 8.58 3.42
N TYR A 374 19.57 7.35 3.93
CA TYR A 374 19.77 6.16 3.11
C TYR A 374 18.55 5.83 2.27
N VAL A 375 17.33 6.08 2.77
CA VAL A 375 16.13 5.94 1.95
C VAL A 375 16.17 6.93 0.77
N ALA A 376 16.49 8.21 1.04
CA ALA A 376 16.61 9.22 -0.01
C ALA A 376 17.70 8.89 -1.04
N ARG A 377 18.89 8.45 -0.57
CA ARG A 377 19.98 7.98 -1.43
C ARG A 377 19.56 6.76 -2.25
N GLY A 378 18.84 5.82 -1.64
CA GLY A 378 18.35 4.62 -2.30
C GLY A 378 17.46 4.95 -3.51
N TYR A 379 16.52 5.88 -3.35
CA TYR A 379 15.70 6.33 -4.48
C TYR A 379 16.51 7.09 -5.54
N ARG A 380 17.50 7.89 -5.13
CA ARG A 380 18.39 8.56 -6.10
C ARG A 380 19.28 7.58 -6.87
N TYR A 381 19.81 6.54 -6.22
CA TYR A 381 20.55 5.48 -6.90
C TYR A 381 19.64 4.72 -7.87
N PHE A 382 18.41 4.43 -7.45
CA PHE A 382 17.42 3.77 -8.31
C PHE A 382 17.09 4.62 -9.55
N GLU A 383 16.91 5.93 -9.39
CA GLU A 383 16.68 6.88 -10.48
C GLU A 383 17.87 6.99 -11.45
N ASN A 384 19.08 6.67 -10.99
CA ASN A 384 20.30 6.66 -11.79
C ASN A 384 20.69 5.24 -12.27
N ASP A 385 19.76 4.28 -12.20
CA ASP A 385 19.95 2.87 -12.57
C ASP A 385 21.05 2.11 -11.78
N ASP A 386 21.54 2.64 -10.65
CA ASP A 386 22.43 1.93 -9.72
C ASP A 386 21.62 1.07 -8.74
N PHE A 387 21.05 -0.02 -9.26
CA PHE A 387 20.16 -0.89 -8.50
C PHE A 387 20.84 -1.61 -7.33
N HIS A 388 22.15 -1.83 -7.41
CA HIS A 388 22.91 -2.47 -6.34
C HIS A 388 23.06 -1.55 -5.14
N SER A 389 23.48 -0.30 -5.35
CA SER A 389 23.57 0.70 -4.28
C SER A 389 22.19 1.05 -3.73
N ALA A 390 21.17 1.13 -4.60
CA ALA A 390 19.79 1.35 -4.18
C ALA A 390 19.30 0.26 -3.22
N ARG A 391 19.46 -1.02 -3.61
CA ARG A 391 19.13 -2.19 -2.78
C ARG A 391 19.84 -2.12 -1.43
N ASP A 392 21.13 -1.86 -1.42
CA ASP A 392 21.94 -1.88 -0.19
C ASP A 392 21.53 -0.75 0.77
N CYS A 393 21.17 0.42 0.25
CA CYS A 393 20.60 1.50 1.04
C CYS A 393 19.28 1.10 1.70
N PHE A 394 18.34 0.51 0.94
CA PHE A 394 17.05 0.08 1.51
C PHE A 394 17.21 -1.06 2.50
N LEU A 395 18.07 -2.05 2.22
CA LEU A 395 18.36 -3.15 3.15
C LEU A 395 18.94 -2.65 4.47
N LYS A 396 19.89 -1.71 4.42
CA LYS A 396 20.47 -1.11 5.65
C LYS A 396 19.39 -0.53 6.56
N VAL A 397 18.40 0.17 5.98
CA VAL A 397 17.31 0.77 6.75
C VAL A 397 16.40 -0.32 7.32
N LEU A 398 16.00 -1.30 6.50
CA LEU A 398 15.08 -2.36 6.91
C LEU A 398 15.67 -3.36 7.91
N GLU A 399 17.00 -3.51 7.97
CA GLU A 399 17.68 -4.29 9.00
C GLU A 399 17.59 -3.62 10.38
N GLU A 400 17.47 -2.29 10.43
CA GLU A 400 17.31 -1.52 11.67
C GLU A 400 15.84 -1.22 12.02
N ASP A 401 15.02 -0.94 11.00
CA ASP A 401 13.60 -0.58 11.10
C ASP A 401 12.78 -1.36 10.05
N PRO A 402 12.43 -2.63 10.32
CA PRO A 402 11.67 -3.47 9.38
C PRO A 402 10.28 -2.91 9.01
N ALA A 403 9.77 -1.95 9.77
CA ALA A 403 8.48 -1.31 9.57
C ALA A 403 8.54 -0.05 8.68
N ASP A 404 9.71 0.31 8.13
CA ASP A 404 9.82 1.43 7.20
C ASP A 404 9.21 1.09 5.83
N ASP A 405 7.95 1.54 5.63
CA ASP A 405 7.16 1.26 4.43
C ASP A 405 7.81 1.86 3.15
N VAL A 406 8.54 2.98 3.28
CA VAL A 406 9.15 3.68 2.13
C VAL A 406 10.40 2.95 1.66
N ALA A 407 11.21 2.43 2.57
CA ALA A 407 12.34 1.56 2.26
C ALA A 407 11.88 0.19 1.74
N ALA A 408 10.80 -0.37 2.29
CA ALA A 408 10.23 -1.64 1.83
C ALA A 408 9.77 -1.56 0.36
N ALA A 409 9.05 -0.50 0.00
CA ALA A 409 8.64 -0.24 -1.39
C ALA A 409 9.86 -0.06 -2.31
N GLY A 410 10.89 0.67 -1.86
CA GLY A 410 12.13 0.86 -2.61
C GLY A 410 12.89 -0.45 -2.84
N LEU A 411 12.97 -1.32 -1.83
CA LEU A 411 13.60 -2.64 -1.97
C LEU A 411 12.86 -3.52 -2.98
N ARG A 412 11.52 -3.50 -2.97
CA ARG A 412 10.70 -4.28 -3.90
C ARG A 412 10.93 -3.88 -5.36
N LEU A 413 11.20 -2.59 -5.61
CA LEU A 413 11.57 -2.08 -6.93
C LEU A 413 13.01 -2.42 -7.30
N ALA A 414 13.98 -2.17 -6.40
CA ALA A 414 15.40 -2.30 -6.69
C ALA A 414 15.88 -3.75 -6.76
N LEU A 415 15.40 -4.64 -5.87
CA LEU A 415 15.95 -5.98 -5.72
C LEU A 415 15.83 -6.84 -7.00
N PRO A 416 14.67 -6.90 -7.70
CA PRO A 416 14.56 -7.61 -8.97
C PRO A 416 15.48 -7.09 -10.06
N ARG A 417 15.88 -5.81 -9.98
CA ARG A 417 16.80 -5.17 -10.93
C ARG A 417 18.28 -5.41 -10.60
N THR A 418 18.60 -6.23 -9.59
CA THR A 418 19.99 -6.63 -9.29
C THR A 418 20.39 -7.97 -9.91
N GLY A 419 19.66 -8.43 -10.94
CA GLY A 419 19.84 -9.75 -11.57
C GLY A 419 19.39 -10.93 -10.71
N LYS A 420 18.78 -10.66 -9.53
CA LYS A 420 18.26 -11.70 -8.63
C LYS A 420 16.87 -12.14 -9.06
N SER A 421 16.56 -13.43 -8.85
CA SER A 421 15.19 -13.94 -9.01
C SER A 421 14.19 -13.14 -8.18
N VAL A 422 12.98 -12.93 -8.72
CA VAL A 422 11.85 -12.30 -8.00
C VAL A 422 11.55 -12.98 -6.67
N SER A 423 11.87 -14.29 -6.54
CA SER A 423 11.72 -15.05 -5.30
C SER A 423 12.61 -14.54 -4.15
N SER A 424 13.69 -13.82 -4.46
CA SER A 424 14.61 -13.29 -3.44
C SER A 424 13.96 -12.27 -2.50
N ILE A 425 12.92 -11.56 -2.95
CA ILE A 425 12.12 -10.64 -2.15
C ILE A 425 11.56 -11.36 -0.91
N LEU A 426 10.97 -12.55 -1.10
CA LEU A 426 10.41 -13.33 0.00
C LEU A 426 11.50 -13.84 0.96
N ASN A 427 12.66 -14.25 0.44
CA ASN A 427 13.78 -14.70 1.29
C ASN A 427 14.29 -13.59 2.21
N VAL A 428 14.38 -12.35 1.71
CA VAL A 428 14.75 -11.20 2.55
C VAL A 428 13.66 -10.97 3.60
N ARG A 429 12.38 -11.04 3.22
CA ARG A 429 11.27 -10.86 4.15
C ARG A 429 11.27 -11.92 5.24
N ASP A 430 11.51 -13.18 4.91
CA ASP A 430 11.58 -14.28 5.88
C ASP A 430 12.76 -14.09 6.87
N ARG A 431 13.85 -13.44 6.42
CA ARG A 431 15.03 -13.16 7.24
C ARG A 431 14.84 -12.00 8.22
N ILE A 432 14.32 -10.85 7.75
CA ILE A 432 14.29 -9.59 8.55
C ILE A 432 12.88 -9.12 8.88
N GLY A 433 11.85 -9.75 8.32
CA GLY A 433 10.46 -9.39 8.57
C GLY A 433 10.02 -8.05 7.99
N TYR A 434 10.73 -7.51 6.98
CA TYR A 434 10.42 -6.19 6.46
C TYR A 434 9.01 -6.12 5.86
N GLY A 435 8.32 -4.98 6.04
CA GLY A 435 6.94 -4.80 5.60
C GLY A 435 5.93 -5.70 6.36
N ILE A 436 6.31 -6.27 7.51
CA ILE A 436 5.41 -6.92 8.47
C ILE A 436 5.21 -5.94 9.65
N LYS A 437 3.96 -5.59 9.96
CA LYS A 437 3.62 -4.79 11.15
C LYS A 437 3.32 -5.69 12.36
N SER A 438 4.21 -6.63 12.68
CA SER A 438 4.00 -7.61 13.76
C SER A 438 4.39 -7.11 15.16
N PHE A 439 4.84 -5.85 15.25
CA PHE A 439 5.37 -5.24 16.45
C PHE A 439 6.44 -6.12 17.13
N GLY A 440 7.43 -6.52 16.33
CA GLY A 440 8.59 -7.29 16.78
C GLY A 440 8.32 -8.75 17.12
N ARG A 441 7.12 -9.29 16.87
CA ARG A 441 6.83 -10.71 17.06
C ARG A 441 7.19 -11.48 15.79
N LYS A 442 8.03 -12.51 15.94
CA LYS A 442 8.38 -13.43 14.84
C LYS A 442 7.21 -14.40 14.60
N GLY A 443 6.83 -14.62 13.34
CA GLY A 443 5.82 -15.59 12.94
C GLY A 443 4.43 -15.03 12.58
N VAL A 444 3.70 -15.82 11.77
CA VAL A 444 2.30 -15.81 11.29
C VAL A 444 1.45 -14.54 11.51
N ARG A 445 1.93 -13.35 11.16
CA ARG A 445 1.04 -12.22 10.87
C ARG A 445 1.26 -11.79 9.43
N TYR A 446 0.34 -12.22 8.56
CA TYR A 446 0.26 -11.83 7.15
C TYR A 446 -0.32 -10.40 7.04
N LEU A 447 0.25 -9.44 7.77
CA LEU A 447 -0.22 -8.06 7.77
C LEU A 447 0.73 -7.22 6.90
N GLY A 448 0.15 -6.55 5.90
CA GLY A 448 0.87 -5.59 5.05
C GLY A 448 0.75 -5.92 3.55
N SER A 449 0.72 -4.85 2.74
CA SER A 449 0.63 -4.91 1.27
C SER A 449 1.85 -5.58 0.62
N GLU A 450 3.03 -5.44 1.23
CA GLU A 450 4.28 -5.92 0.63
C GLU A 450 4.31 -7.43 0.41
N LEU A 451 3.73 -8.21 1.34
CA LEU A 451 3.64 -9.66 1.16
C LEU A 451 2.70 -10.03 0.02
N THR A 452 1.56 -9.35 -0.07
CA THR A 452 0.60 -9.54 -1.16
C THR A 452 1.31 -9.31 -2.50
N SER A 453 1.92 -8.14 -2.70
CA SER A 453 2.62 -7.81 -3.95
C SER A 453 3.73 -8.82 -4.27
N SER A 454 4.52 -9.23 -3.27
CA SER A 454 5.61 -10.20 -3.45
C SER A 454 5.11 -11.59 -3.88
N LEU A 455 4.00 -12.07 -3.29
CA LEU A 455 3.38 -13.34 -3.67
C LEU A 455 2.78 -13.26 -5.08
N LEU A 456 2.12 -12.15 -5.41
CA LEU A 456 1.55 -11.92 -6.73
C LEU A 456 2.63 -11.87 -7.82
N MET A 457 3.75 -11.17 -7.58
CA MET A 457 4.90 -11.13 -8.50
C MET A 457 5.55 -12.51 -8.67
N ARG A 458 5.43 -13.42 -7.70
CA ARG A 458 5.89 -14.81 -7.86
C ARG A 458 4.88 -15.69 -8.64
N GLY A 459 3.70 -15.16 -8.98
CA GLY A 459 2.60 -15.92 -9.56
C GLY A 459 1.84 -16.78 -8.54
N GLU A 460 2.02 -16.55 -7.23
CA GLU A 460 1.29 -17.25 -6.16
C GLU A 460 -0.04 -16.54 -5.85
N TYR A 461 -0.89 -16.39 -6.87
CA TYR A 461 -2.12 -15.58 -6.84
C TYR A 461 -3.05 -15.91 -5.69
N LEU A 462 -3.40 -17.19 -5.51
CA LEU A 462 -4.31 -17.62 -4.44
C LEU A 462 -3.79 -17.24 -3.05
N LYS A 463 -2.48 -17.42 -2.80
CA LYS A 463 -1.87 -17.05 -1.51
C LYS A 463 -1.83 -15.54 -1.33
N GLY A 464 -1.48 -14.79 -2.38
CA GLY A 464 -1.52 -13.33 -2.36
C GLY A 464 -2.92 -12.80 -2.08
N GLN A 465 -3.95 -13.38 -2.70
CA GLN A 465 -5.35 -13.04 -2.43
C GLN A 465 -5.86 -13.57 -1.07
N TYR A 466 -5.08 -14.36 -0.34
CA TYR A 466 -5.48 -14.85 0.98
C TYR A 466 -4.87 -14.03 2.13
N THR A 467 -3.76 -13.32 1.90
CA THR A 467 -3.11 -12.50 2.95
C THR A 467 -4.01 -11.37 3.43
N ILE A 468 -4.80 -10.83 2.51
CA ILE A 468 -5.72 -9.71 2.64
C ILE A 468 -6.89 -9.97 3.61
N ARG A 469 -7.20 -11.25 3.94
CA ARG A 469 -8.25 -11.65 4.90
C ARG A 469 -8.12 -11.03 6.29
N ASN A 470 -6.92 -10.56 6.63
CA ASN A 470 -6.62 -9.90 7.90
C ASN A 470 -6.82 -8.37 7.86
N SER A 471 -7.36 -7.83 6.76
CA SER A 471 -7.66 -6.41 6.66
C SER A 471 -8.83 -6.05 7.58
N LYS A 472 -8.70 -4.89 8.25
CA LYS A 472 -9.66 -4.45 9.26
C LYS A 472 -11.10 -4.41 8.76
N ASN A 473 -11.27 -3.93 7.53
CA ASN A 473 -12.57 -3.75 6.90
C ASN A 473 -13.31 -5.05 6.62
N TRP A 474 -12.59 -6.11 6.32
CA TRP A 474 -13.22 -7.41 6.10
C TRP A 474 -13.51 -8.12 7.40
N LEU A 475 -12.61 -7.99 8.37
CA LEU A 475 -12.86 -8.52 9.70
C LEU A 475 -14.08 -7.85 10.34
N ALA A 476 -14.28 -6.53 10.13
CA ALA A 476 -15.47 -5.82 10.59
C ALA A 476 -16.77 -6.43 10.02
N LEU A 477 -16.87 -6.55 8.69
CA LEU A 477 -18.04 -7.18 8.06
C LEU A 477 -18.18 -8.66 8.43
N LYS A 478 -17.07 -9.42 8.52
CA LYS A 478 -17.11 -10.83 8.93
C LYS A 478 -17.62 -11.01 10.35
N ARG A 479 -17.23 -10.14 11.28
CA ARG A 479 -17.74 -10.19 12.66
C ARG A 479 -19.23 -9.88 12.72
N TYR A 480 -19.67 -8.86 11.98
CA TYR A 480 -21.08 -8.42 11.97
C TYR A 480 -21.99 -9.46 11.30
N TYR A 481 -21.66 -9.85 10.07
CA TYR A 481 -22.49 -10.72 9.24
C TYR A 481 -22.17 -12.22 9.35
N LYS A 482 -21.09 -12.59 10.07
CA LYS A 482 -20.72 -13.98 10.37
C LYS A 482 -20.63 -14.85 9.10
N ASP A 483 -21.36 -15.96 9.06
CA ASP A 483 -21.35 -16.94 7.97
C ASP A 483 -21.99 -16.42 6.68
N LYS A 484 -22.72 -15.30 6.77
CA LYS A 484 -23.29 -14.60 5.62
C LYS A 484 -22.22 -13.95 4.75
N PHE A 485 -21.10 -13.54 5.34
CA PHE A 485 -20.04 -12.83 4.64
C PHE A 485 -18.93 -13.80 4.18
N LEU A 486 -18.82 -13.98 2.86
CA LEU A 486 -18.03 -15.03 2.21
C LEU A 486 -16.67 -14.54 1.66
N ASN A 487 -16.15 -13.40 2.09
CA ASN A 487 -14.92 -12.84 1.51
C ASN A 487 -13.66 -13.61 1.96
N CYS A 488 -12.76 -13.92 1.01
CA CYS A 488 -11.66 -14.89 1.17
C CYS A 488 -12.14 -16.31 1.54
N GLU A 489 -13.38 -16.63 1.19
CA GLU A 489 -14.00 -17.95 1.35
C GLU A 489 -14.50 -18.45 -0.01
N LEU A 490 -14.66 -19.78 -0.12
CA LEU A 490 -15.13 -20.39 -1.36
C LEU A 490 -16.63 -20.15 -1.52
N LEU A 491 -17.05 -19.69 -2.69
CA LEU A 491 -18.48 -19.58 -3.01
C LEU A 491 -19.11 -20.98 -3.08
N ASN A 492 -20.27 -21.15 -2.45
CA ASN A 492 -20.97 -22.43 -2.45
C ASN A 492 -21.65 -22.66 -3.81
N ARG A 493 -21.47 -23.85 -4.40
CA ARG A 493 -22.16 -24.26 -5.65
C ARG A 493 -23.30 -25.27 -5.42
N CYS A 494 -23.39 -25.89 -4.25
CA CYS A 494 -24.27 -27.05 -4.02
C CYS A 494 -25.63 -26.66 -3.42
N ASP A 495 -25.69 -25.62 -2.57
CA ASP A 495 -26.91 -25.20 -1.86
C ASP A 495 -27.35 -23.76 -2.18
N SER A 496 -26.88 -23.21 -3.30
CA SER A 496 -27.02 -21.77 -3.62
C SER A 496 -28.17 -21.45 -4.60
N LYS A 497 -28.83 -22.47 -5.15
CA LYS A 497 -30.04 -22.27 -5.96
C LYS A 497 -31.17 -21.74 -5.07
N ASN A 498 -31.91 -20.73 -5.54
CA ASN A 498 -32.84 -19.89 -4.78
C ASN A 498 -32.22 -18.96 -3.71
N LYS A 499 -30.90 -18.81 -3.69
CA LYS A 499 -30.21 -17.90 -2.77
C LYS A 499 -29.85 -16.58 -3.43
N SER A 500 -29.81 -15.53 -2.62
CA SER A 500 -29.41 -14.19 -3.02
C SER A 500 -27.99 -13.85 -2.57
N ILE A 501 -27.25 -13.10 -3.38
CA ILE A 501 -25.93 -12.60 -3.03
C ILE A 501 -25.80 -11.11 -3.35
N PHE A 502 -25.22 -10.37 -2.42
CA PHE A 502 -24.77 -9.00 -2.63
C PHE A 502 -23.26 -8.97 -2.82
N VAL A 503 -22.82 -8.45 -3.97
CA VAL A 503 -21.40 -8.24 -4.29
C VAL A 503 -21.08 -6.75 -4.13
N ILE A 504 -20.20 -6.44 -3.18
CA ILE A 504 -19.73 -5.08 -2.93
C ILE A 504 -18.59 -4.79 -3.90
N GLY A 505 -18.76 -3.80 -4.78
CA GLY A 505 -17.67 -3.25 -5.59
C GLY A 505 -16.65 -2.54 -4.70
N ASP A 506 -15.38 -2.94 -4.78
CA ASP A 506 -14.32 -2.42 -3.91
C ASP A 506 -13.02 -2.09 -4.65
N SER A 507 -12.05 -1.59 -3.87
CA SER A 507 -10.74 -1.15 -4.34
C SER A 507 -10.83 0.09 -5.23
N GLY A 508 -10.98 -0.05 -6.54
CA GLY A 508 -11.10 1.06 -7.48
C GLY A 508 -11.82 0.66 -8.77
N VAL A 509 -12.20 1.65 -9.58
CA VAL A 509 -13.01 1.45 -10.80
C VAL A 509 -12.45 0.39 -11.74
N GLY A 510 -11.14 0.42 -12.03
CA GLY A 510 -10.50 -0.59 -12.88
C GLY A 510 -10.57 -2.00 -12.27
N ASP A 511 -10.63 -2.12 -10.94
CA ASP A 511 -10.79 -3.39 -10.24
C ASP A 511 -12.23 -3.91 -10.35
N GLU A 512 -13.23 -3.02 -10.32
CA GLU A 512 -14.64 -3.35 -10.53
C GLU A 512 -14.91 -3.83 -11.97
N ILE A 513 -14.36 -3.14 -12.98
CA ILE A 513 -14.42 -3.56 -14.39
C ILE A 513 -13.83 -4.97 -14.53
N ARG A 514 -12.63 -5.17 -13.96
CA ARG A 514 -11.93 -6.45 -13.93
C ARG A 514 -12.76 -7.55 -13.27
N ALA A 515 -13.42 -7.28 -12.14
CA ALA A 515 -14.26 -8.26 -11.46
C ALA A 515 -15.53 -8.63 -12.25
N ALA A 516 -16.04 -7.71 -13.09
CA ALA A 516 -17.26 -7.93 -13.87
C ALA A 516 -17.15 -9.10 -14.87
N GLN A 517 -15.94 -9.50 -15.26
CA GLN A 517 -15.73 -10.71 -16.08
C GLN A 517 -16.32 -11.99 -15.47
N PHE A 518 -16.58 -11.99 -14.16
CA PHE A 518 -17.11 -13.14 -13.42
C PHE A 518 -18.62 -13.07 -13.17
N TYR A 519 -19.30 -11.97 -13.49
CA TYR A 519 -20.70 -11.77 -13.10
C TYR A 519 -21.66 -12.81 -13.69
N ASN A 520 -21.47 -13.22 -14.94
CA ASN A 520 -22.24 -14.33 -15.53
C ASN A 520 -22.01 -15.67 -14.82
N GLU A 521 -20.81 -15.93 -14.30
CA GLU A 521 -20.57 -17.13 -13.51
C GLU A 521 -21.23 -17.05 -12.13
N ILE A 522 -21.45 -15.85 -11.59
CA ILE A 522 -22.14 -15.66 -10.32
C ILE A 522 -23.64 -15.88 -10.46
N THR A 523 -24.27 -15.45 -11.55
CA THR A 523 -25.69 -15.75 -11.84
C THR A 523 -25.93 -17.23 -12.11
N ASN A 524 -24.90 -17.99 -12.51
CA ASN A 524 -24.98 -19.46 -12.59
C ASN A 524 -24.97 -20.14 -11.20
N ILE A 525 -24.57 -19.43 -10.14
CA ILE A 525 -24.47 -19.95 -8.78
C ILE A 525 -25.64 -19.49 -7.91
N TYR A 526 -26.08 -18.24 -8.07
CA TYR A 526 -27.12 -17.59 -7.26
C TYR A 526 -28.23 -17.04 -8.14
N ASP A 527 -29.49 -17.18 -7.70
CA ASP A 527 -30.67 -16.79 -8.49
C ASP A 527 -30.92 -15.27 -8.45
N LYS A 528 -30.55 -14.62 -7.34
CA LYS A 528 -30.72 -13.18 -7.15
C LYS A 528 -29.36 -12.55 -6.87
N VAL A 529 -28.82 -11.82 -7.84
CA VAL A 529 -27.52 -11.17 -7.71
C VAL A 529 -27.74 -9.66 -7.69
N THR A 530 -27.26 -9.02 -6.63
CA THR A 530 -27.18 -7.56 -6.56
C THR A 530 -25.72 -7.14 -6.43
N VAL A 531 -25.31 -6.08 -7.11
CA VAL A 531 -23.92 -5.61 -7.12
C VAL A 531 -23.89 -4.10 -6.92
N SER A 532 -23.07 -3.60 -5.98
CA SER A 532 -22.79 -2.16 -5.93
C SER A 532 -21.65 -1.80 -6.88
N CYS A 533 -21.77 -0.69 -7.61
CA CYS A 533 -20.75 -0.23 -8.56
C CYS A 533 -20.50 1.28 -8.47
N ASP A 534 -19.37 1.75 -9.01
CA ASP A 534 -19.16 3.18 -9.28
C ASP A 534 -20.29 3.70 -10.20
N PRO A 535 -20.86 4.89 -9.97
CA PRO A 535 -21.96 5.41 -10.78
C PRO A 535 -21.65 5.47 -12.28
N ARG A 536 -20.40 5.74 -12.65
CA ARG A 536 -19.98 5.81 -14.06
C ARG A 536 -20.01 4.44 -14.76
N LEU A 537 -20.09 3.34 -14.01
CA LEU A 537 -20.20 1.98 -14.54
C LEU A 537 -21.64 1.46 -14.57
N HIS A 538 -22.58 2.14 -13.90
CA HIS A 538 -23.93 1.62 -13.65
C HIS A 538 -24.68 1.26 -14.93
N SER A 539 -24.71 2.17 -15.90
CA SER A 539 -25.40 1.96 -17.18
C SER A 539 -24.75 0.85 -18.01
N ILE A 540 -23.42 0.89 -18.16
CA ILE A 540 -22.65 -0.15 -18.89
C ILE A 540 -22.88 -1.53 -18.27
N PHE A 541 -22.81 -1.64 -16.95
CA PHE A 541 -23.03 -2.90 -16.24
C PHE A 541 -24.47 -3.38 -16.38
N SER A 542 -25.45 -2.49 -16.23
CA SER A 542 -26.88 -2.82 -16.37
C SER A 542 -27.22 -3.31 -17.78
N ALA A 543 -26.67 -2.67 -18.82
CA ALA A 543 -26.83 -3.10 -20.21
C ALA A 543 -26.13 -4.44 -20.51
N SER A 544 -24.98 -4.68 -19.88
CA SER A 544 -24.17 -5.89 -20.08
C SER A 544 -24.73 -7.12 -19.36
N PHE A 545 -25.30 -6.92 -18.16
CA PHE A 545 -25.81 -7.97 -17.29
C PHE A 545 -27.25 -7.68 -16.81
N PRO A 546 -28.26 -7.77 -17.70
CA PRO A 546 -29.64 -7.34 -17.40
C PRO A 546 -30.33 -8.20 -16.32
N THR A 547 -29.77 -9.36 -15.97
CA THR A 547 -30.27 -10.23 -14.90
C THR A 547 -29.73 -9.87 -13.51
N ILE A 548 -28.79 -8.93 -13.43
CA ILE A 548 -28.19 -8.47 -12.18
C ILE A 548 -28.76 -7.10 -11.82
N ASN A 549 -29.11 -6.93 -10.56
CA ASN A 549 -29.50 -5.62 -10.03
C ASN A 549 -28.24 -4.83 -9.65
N PHE A 550 -28.02 -3.65 -10.27
CA PHE A 550 -26.87 -2.79 -9.94
C PHE A 550 -27.29 -1.57 -9.13
N ILE A 551 -26.53 -1.30 -8.07
CA ILE A 551 -26.71 -0.13 -7.21
C ILE A 551 -25.52 0.81 -7.41
N ALA A 552 -25.79 2.00 -7.95
CA ALA A 552 -24.79 3.04 -8.11
C ALA A 552 -24.43 3.64 -6.75
N VAL A 553 -23.18 3.54 -6.33
CA VAL A 553 -22.72 4.13 -5.07
C VAL A 553 -21.42 4.91 -5.32
N PRO A 554 -21.42 6.25 -5.23
CA PRO A 554 -20.21 7.06 -5.33
C PRO A 554 -19.15 6.58 -4.34
N ARG A 555 -17.94 6.29 -4.81
CA ARG A 555 -16.84 5.84 -3.94
C ARG A 555 -16.05 7.04 -3.43
N TYR A 556 -15.70 7.08 -2.14
CA TYR A 556 -14.70 8.05 -1.68
C TYR A 556 -13.29 7.52 -1.93
N ARG A 557 -12.49 8.30 -2.65
CA ARG A 557 -11.07 8.05 -2.81
C ARG A 557 -10.32 9.37 -2.64
N LYS A 558 -9.47 9.42 -1.61
CA LYS A 558 -8.69 10.62 -1.28
C LYS A 558 -7.97 11.17 -2.52
N GLY A 559 -8.18 12.46 -2.80
CA GLY A 559 -7.57 13.16 -3.93
C GLY A 559 -8.24 12.94 -5.29
N VAL A 560 -9.35 12.18 -5.35
CA VAL A 560 -10.05 11.88 -6.61
C VAL A 560 -11.54 12.20 -6.55
N SER A 561 -12.21 11.85 -5.45
CA SER A 561 -13.66 12.04 -5.32
C SER A 561 -14.03 12.57 -3.95
N SER A 562 -15.18 13.25 -3.88
CA SER A 562 -15.74 13.78 -2.63
C SER A 562 -16.25 12.65 -1.72
N ARG A 563 -16.27 12.89 -0.40
CA ARG A 563 -16.95 12.00 0.55
C ARG A 563 -18.46 12.07 0.42
N ARG A 564 -18.99 13.24 0.03
CA ARG A 564 -20.42 13.46 -0.19
C ARG A 564 -20.93 12.53 -1.29
N VAL A 565 -22.06 11.89 -1.05
CA VAL A 565 -22.66 10.89 -1.94
C VAL A 565 -23.76 11.51 -2.79
N GLY A 566 -24.49 12.45 -2.21
CA GLY A 566 -25.64 13.12 -2.79
C GLY A 566 -26.47 13.74 -1.66
N GLU A 567 -27.44 14.57 -2.01
CA GLU A 567 -28.36 15.16 -1.03
C GLU A 567 -29.24 14.05 -0.43
N GLY A 568 -29.34 14.01 0.91
CA GLY A 568 -30.12 13.00 1.64
C GLY A 568 -29.53 11.58 1.67
N VAL A 569 -28.46 11.30 0.93
CA VAL A 569 -27.83 9.96 0.88
C VAL A 569 -26.72 9.86 1.92
N LYS A 570 -26.91 8.99 2.91
CA LYS A 570 -25.96 8.76 3.99
C LYS A 570 -25.03 7.58 3.68
N ARG A 571 -23.74 7.79 3.95
CA ARG A 571 -22.74 6.74 4.04
C ARG A 571 -23.13 5.76 5.13
N ILE A 572 -22.73 4.50 4.98
CA ILE A 572 -23.02 3.51 6.02
C ILE A 572 -22.27 3.86 7.33
N ILE A 573 -23.00 3.76 8.45
CA ILE A 573 -22.54 4.08 9.80
C ILE A 573 -22.19 2.79 10.58
N GLY A 574 -21.31 2.90 11.57
CA GLY A 574 -20.98 1.78 12.48
C GLY A 574 -19.99 0.75 11.91
N PHE A 575 -19.38 1.03 10.76
CA PHE A 575 -18.28 0.26 10.18
C PHE A 575 -17.06 1.16 9.93
N ASP A 576 -15.88 0.56 9.71
CA ASP A 576 -14.65 1.33 9.52
C ASP A 576 -14.63 2.13 8.20
N GLU A 577 -13.64 3.03 8.10
CA GLU A 577 -13.43 3.94 6.99
C GLU A 577 -13.59 3.31 5.62
N LYS A 578 -12.97 2.14 5.40
CA LYS A 578 -13.02 1.54 4.07
C LYS A 578 -14.42 1.09 3.74
N VAL A 579 -15.14 0.43 4.66
CA VAL A 579 -16.52 0.01 4.42
C VAL A 579 -17.41 1.22 4.12
N SER A 580 -17.31 2.27 4.93
CA SER A 580 -18.09 3.49 4.73
C SER A 580 -17.80 4.16 3.37
N ASN A 581 -16.55 4.18 2.92
CA ASN A 581 -16.17 4.75 1.62
C ASN A 581 -16.77 4.03 0.40
N TYR A 582 -17.23 2.77 0.55
CA TYR A 582 -17.80 1.97 -0.54
C TYR A 582 -19.32 1.80 -0.46
N LEU A 583 -19.97 2.14 0.67
CA LEU A 583 -21.36 1.76 0.93
C LEU A 583 -22.19 2.91 1.52
N THR A 584 -23.49 2.86 1.26
CA THR A 584 -24.53 3.74 1.82
C THR A 584 -25.43 2.98 2.79
N GLU A 585 -26.29 3.69 3.52
CA GLU A 585 -27.32 3.04 4.35
C GLU A 585 -28.33 2.24 3.51
N GLU A 586 -28.62 2.64 2.26
CA GLU A 586 -29.42 1.81 1.33
C GLU A 586 -28.77 0.43 1.10
N CYS A 587 -27.44 0.38 0.99
CA CYS A 587 -26.73 -0.91 0.86
C CYS A 587 -26.87 -1.78 2.11
N ARG A 588 -27.14 -1.21 3.29
CA ARG A 588 -27.39 -1.98 4.51
C ARG A 588 -28.65 -2.83 4.36
N GLU A 589 -29.75 -2.25 3.88
CA GLU A 589 -31.01 -2.97 3.67
C GLU A 589 -30.82 -4.16 2.72
N ILE A 590 -30.02 -3.97 1.67
CA ILE A 590 -29.66 -5.03 0.71
C ILE A 590 -28.78 -6.10 1.36
N MET A 591 -27.75 -5.69 2.13
CA MET A 591 -26.91 -6.62 2.87
C MET A 591 -27.72 -7.44 3.88
N GLU A 592 -28.65 -6.83 4.60
CA GLU A 592 -29.50 -7.47 5.59
C GLU A 592 -30.51 -8.44 4.96
N SER A 593 -31.07 -8.09 3.80
CA SER A 593 -32.05 -8.93 3.09
C SER A 593 -31.44 -10.03 2.20
N SER A 594 -30.17 -9.92 1.81
CA SER A 594 -29.49 -10.96 1.00
C SER A 594 -29.28 -12.27 1.79
N ASP A 595 -28.96 -13.40 1.16
CA ASP A 595 -28.52 -14.61 1.88
C ASP A 595 -27.01 -14.61 2.11
N TYR A 596 -26.25 -14.00 1.20
CA TYR A 596 -24.79 -13.90 1.27
C TYR A 596 -24.28 -12.53 0.85
N ILE A 597 -23.11 -12.16 1.35
CA ILE A 597 -22.42 -10.90 1.05
C ILE A 597 -20.96 -11.23 0.71
N THR A 598 -20.41 -10.60 -0.31
CA THR A 598 -18.99 -10.72 -0.65
C THR A 598 -18.45 -9.43 -1.26
N TYR A 599 -17.14 -9.25 -1.24
CA TYR A 599 -16.48 -8.24 -2.09
C TYR A 599 -16.24 -8.77 -3.49
N SER A 600 -16.15 -7.86 -4.47
CA SER A 600 -15.84 -8.20 -5.87
C SER A 600 -14.44 -8.79 -6.01
N GLN A 601 -13.47 -8.38 -5.17
CA GLN A 601 -12.16 -9.03 -5.10
C GLN A 601 -12.23 -10.53 -4.79
N ASN A 602 -13.22 -10.99 -4.03
CA ASN A 602 -13.36 -12.42 -3.71
C ASN A 602 -13.62 -13.27 -4.95
N LEU A 603 -14.13 -12.67 -6.03
CA LEU A 603 -14.36 -13.37 -7.29
C LEU A 603 -13.03 -13.81 -7.89
N TYR A 604 -11.98 -12.99 -7.78
CA TYR A 604 -10.62 -13.37 -8.15
C TYR A 604 -10.05 -14.46 -7.24
N PHE A 605 -10.24 -14.36 -5.93
CA PHE A 605 -9.85 -15.43 -5.01
C PHE A 605 -10.47 -16.77 -5.43
N ASN A 606 -11.76 -16.77 -5.72
CA ASN A 606 -12.51 -17.93 -6.17
C ASN A 606 -12.11 -18.41 -7.57
N HIS A 607 -11.72 -17.50 -8.47
CA HIS A 607 -11.16 -17.85 -9.77
C HIS A 607 -9.85 -18.63 -9.60
N PHE A 608 -8.89 -18.10 -8.83
CA PHE A 608 -7.63 -18.79 -8.57
C PHE A 608 -7.78 -20.07 -7.73
N ALA A 609 -8.86 -20.19 -6.96
CA ALA A 609 -9.24 -21.42 -6.27
C ALA A 609 -9.93 -22.45 -7.19
N GLY A 610 -10.26 -22.08 -8.43
CA GLY A 610 -10.95 -22.95 -9.39
C GLY A 610 -12.46 -23.10 -9.15
N ILE A 611 -13.07 -22.17 -8.40
CA ILE A 611 -14.51 -22.15 -8.11
C ILE A 611 -15.28 -21.32 -9.13
N VAL A 612 -14.70 -20.22 -9.63
CA VAL A 612 -15.33 -19.35 -10.62
C VAL A 612 -14.55 -19.45 -11.93
N GLY A 613 -15.25 -19.78 -13.01
CA GLY A 613 -14.65 -19.86 -14.34
C GLY A 613 -14.25 -18.49 -14.87
N ARG A 614 -13.23 -18.44 -15.72
CA ARG A 614 -12.98 -17.28 -16.58
C ARG A 614 -13.74 -17.50 -17.89
N PRO A 615 -14.47 -16.50 -18.41
CA PRO A 615 -15.16 -16.65 -19.70
C PRO A 615 -14.16 -16.86 -20.85
N GLN A 616 -14.67 -17.25 -22.02
CA GLN A 616 -13.86 -17.29 -23.25
C GLN A 616 -13.47 -15.86 -23.67
N PRO A 617 -12.36 -15.69 -24.44
CA PRO A 617 -11.99 -14.40 -25.01
C PRO A 617 -13.14 -13.73 -25.77
N GLY A 618 -13.24 -12.42 -25.66
CA GLY A 618 -14.35 -11.60 -26.15
C GLY A 618 -14.82 -10.55 -25.14
N GLY A 619 -15.66 -9.63 -25.59
CA GLY A 619 -16.26 -8.60 -24.73
C GLY A 619 -17.25 -9.19 -23.73
N TYR A 620 -17.08 -8.85 -22.45
CA TYR A 620 -18.06 -9.14 -21.40
C TYR A 620 -18.82 -7.89 -20.95
N LEU A 621 -18.41 -6.70 -21.41
CA LEU A 621 -19.19 -5.48 -21.36
C LEU A 621 -19.67 -5.10 -22.76
N LYS A 622 -20.82 -4.43 -22.82
CA LYS A 622 -21.41 -3.88 -24.05
C LYS A 622 -21.25 -2.37 -24.08
N THR A 623 -21.04 -1.82 -25.27
CA THR A 623 -21.19 -0.39 -25.50
C THR A 623 -22.66 -0.02 -25.55
N VAL A 624 -23.03 1.13 -24.98
CA VAL A 624 -24.38 1.70 -25.09
C VAL A 624 -24.48 2.55 -26.37
N ASN A 625 -23.39 3.25 -26.71
CA ASN A 625 -23.25 4.03 -27.94
C ASN A 625 -22.21 3.36 -28.83
N GLN A 626 -22.65 2.70 -29.89
CA GLN A 626 -21.76 2.07 -30.87
C GLN A 626 -21.41 3.09 -31.94
N LEU A 627 -20.12 3.41 -32.08
CA LEU A 627 -19.61 4.16 -33.22
C LEU A 627 -19.57 3.25 -34.46
N ASP A 628 -19.76 3.82 -35.65
CA ASP A 628 -19.75 3.05 -36.90
C ASP A 628 -18.43 2.30 -37.09
N ASP A 629 -18.53 0.97 -37.12
CA ASP A 629 -17.41 0.03 -37.23
C ASP A 629 -17.03 -0.21 -38.71
N ALA A 630 -16.81 0.89 -39.44
CA ALA A 630 -16.33 0.80 -40.80
C ALA A 630 -14.90 0.25 -40.79
N LYS A 631 -14.73 -1.02 -41.21
CA LYS A 631 -13.42 -1.67 -41.35
C LYS A 631 -12.47 -0.77 -42.15
N SER A 632 -11.56 -0.13 -41.43
CA SER A 632 -10.51 0.71 -42.01
C SER A 632 -9.41 -0.19 -42.59
N LYS A 633 -8.70 0.30 -43.61
CA LYS A 633 -7.43 -0.31 -44.05
C LYS A 633 -6.28 -0.02 -43.07
N VAL A 634 -6.48 0.91 -42.15
CA VAL A 634 -5.50 1.36 -41.15
C VAL A 634 -5.83 0.75 -39.80
N LEU A 635 -4.81 0.26 -39.08
CA LEU A 635 -4.90 -0.26 -37.73
C LEU A 635 -5.03 0.88 -36.73
N ARG A 636 -6.21 1.04 -36.10
CA ARG A 636 -6.44 2.07 -35.08
C ARG A 636 -5.95 1.59 -33.72
N VAL A 637 -4.99 2.29 -33.15
CA VAL A 637 -4.30 1.90 -31.91
C VAL A 637 -4.44 2.98 -30.84
N GLY A 638 -5.14 2.66 -29.76
CA GLY A 638 -5.25 3.54 -28.59
C GLY A 638 -4.03 3.42 -27.67
N ILE A 639 -3.42 4.54 -27.25
CA ILE A 639 -2.22 4.54 -26.40
C ILE A 639 -2.46 5.20 -25.02
N LEU A 640 -1.89 4.59 -23.98
CA LEU A 640 -1.97 5.08 -22.60
C LEU A 640 -0.64 4.93 -21.85
N TRP A 641 -0.03 6.05 -21.45
CA TRP A 641 1.30 6.07 -20.84
C TRP A 641 1.31 6.14 -19.30
N ARG A 642 0.24 6.69 -18.68
CA ARG A 642 0.20 6.89 -17.22
C ARG A 642 -1.19 6.78 -16.59
N SER A 643 -1.22 6.54 -15.29
CA SER A 643 -2.43 6.68 -14.47
C SER A 643 -2.52 8.09 -13.86
N HIS A 644 -3.71 8.49 -13.44
CA HIS A 644 -3.94 9.72 -12.67
C HIS A 644 -3.06 9.82 -11.41
N PHE A 645 -2.84 8.69 -10.71
CA PHE A 645 -2.05 8.66 -9.48
C PHE A 645 -0.54 8.56 -9.75
N ARG A 646 0.15 9.70 -9.80
CA ARG A 646 1.61 9.83 -10.08
C ARG A 646 2.52 9.87 -8.84
N THR A 647 1.99 9.60 -7.64
CA THR A 647 2.73 9.76 -6.38
C THR A 647 3.58 8.55 -5.96
N GLY A 648 4.65 8.82 -5.21
CA GLY A 648 5.49 7.80 -4.58
C GLY A 648 6.16 6.86 -5.58
N SER A 649 6.22 5.57 -5.26
CA SER A 649 6.84 4.53 -6.08
C SER A 649 6.12 4.25 -7.40
N ARG A 650 4.87 4.69 -7.56
CA ARG A 650 4.08 4.43 -8.78
C ARG A 650 4.65 5.09 -10.03
N LYS A 651 5.33 6.22 -9.88
CA LYS A 651 5.95 6.92 -11.02
C LYS A 651 6.94 6.04 -11.79
N TYR A 652 7.59 5.10 -11.12
CA TYR A 652 8.54 4.17 -11.73
C TYR A 652 7.87 3.06 -12.56
N MET A 653 6.53 2.99 -12.53
CA MET A 653 5.72 2.04 -13.30
C MET A 653 5.03 2.66 -14.51
N TYR A 654 5.24 3.96 -14.78
CA TYR A 654 4.65 4.68 -15.90
C TYR A 654 5.69 4.98 -16.98
N LEU A 655 5.19 5.41 -18.13
CA LEU A 655 5.92 5.85 -19.30
C LEU A 655 5.65 7.33 -19.55
N ASP A 656 6.48 7.92 -20.39
CA ASP A 656 6.23 9.23 -20.98
C ASP A 656 5.61 9.05 -22.38
N LEU A 657 5.00 10.09 -22.94
CA LEU A 657 4.35 10.01 -24.24
C LEU A 657 5.38 9.71 -25.36
N GLU A 658 6.58 10.25 -25.21
CA GLU A 658 7.70 10.14 -26.14
C GLU A 658 8.17 8.70 -26.33
N ASP A 659 7.98 7.85 -25.31
CA ASP A 659 8.28 6.42 -25.39
C ASP A 659 7.47 5.73 -26.50
N PHE A 660 6.31 6.27 -26.88
CA PHE A 660 5.41 5.73 -27.91
C PHE A 660 5.72 6.23 -29.34
N LEU A 661 6.59 7.23 -29.51
CA LEU A 661 6.91 7.79 -30.83
C LEU A 661 7.46 6.79 -31.86
N PRO A 662 8.15 5.70 -31.51
CA PRO A 662 8.53 4.69 -32.50
C PRO A 662 7.32 4.13 -33.27
N LEU A 663 6.13 4.10 -32.66
CA LEU A 663 4.92 3.56 -33.28
C LEU A 663 4.37 4.45 -34.41
N THR A 664 4.67 5.76 -34.40
CA THR A 664 4.20 6.72 -35.43
C THR A 664 4.88 6.49 -36.78
N ARG A 665 5.98 5.72 -36.80
CA ARG A 665 6.78 5.42 -37.99
C ARG A 665 6.29 4.19 -38.74
N LEU A 666 5.33 3.45 -38.18
CA LEU A 666 4.77 2.25 -38.78
C LEU A 666 3.68 2.61 -39.79
N ASN A 667 3.90 2.26 -41.06
CA ASN A 667 2.91 2.45 -42.11
C ASN A 667 1.67 1.59 -41.82
N GLY A 668 0.47 2.17 -41.97
CA GLY A 668 -0.78 1.46 -41.73
C GLY A 668 -1.21 1.43 -40.26
N VAL A 669 -0.54 2.17 -39.37
CA VAL A 669 -0.98 2.39 -37.97
C VAL A 669 -1.47 3.82 -37.80
N GLU A 670 -2.61 3.98 -37.12
CA GLU A 670 -3.15 5.27 -36.71
C GLU A 670 -3.26 5.30 -35.18
N LEU A 671 -2.51 6.21 -34.54
CA LEU A 671 -2.45 6.31 -33.08
C LEU A 671 -3.50 7.28 -32.55
N TRP A 672 -4.14 6.89 -31.45
CA TRP A 672 -5.12 7.69 -30.72
C TRP A 672 -4.74 7.77 -29.24
N SER A 673 -4.69 8.98 -28.70
CA SER A 673 -4.53 9.17 -27.26
C SER A 673 -5.84 8.81 -26.56
N ILE A 674 -5.76 7.84 -25.64
CA ILE A 674 -6.85 7.52 -24.69
C ILE A 674 -6.49 7.96 -23.26
N GLN A 675 -5.50 8.83 -23.13
CA GLN A 675 -5.03 9.36 -21.86
C GLN A 675 -5.95 10.48 -21.37
N HIS A 676 -6.46 10.29 -20.15
CA HIS A 676 -7.17 11.35 -19.45
C HIS A 676 -6.19 12.33 -18.80
N CYS A 677 -6.64 13.58 -18.64
CA CYS A 677 -5.92 14.65 -17.97
C CYS A 677 -4.51 14.88 -18.56
N ILE A 678 -4.44 15.00 -19.89
CA ILE A 678 -3.22 15.42 -20.59
C ILE A 678 -2.97 16.92 -20.41
N ASP A 679 -1.71 17.33 -20.41
CA ASP A 679 -1.30 18.74 -20.34
C ASP A 679 -0.98 19.33 -21.72
N ASP A 680 -0.76 20.65 -21.79
CA ASP A 680 -0.53 21.38 -23.04
C ASP A 680 0.73 20.89 -23.79
N GLU A 681 1.73 20.40 -23.07
CA GLU A 681 2.95 19.83 -23.64
C GLU A 681 2.65 18.48 -24.31
N GLU A 682 1.95 17.59 -23.61
CA GLU A 682 1.49 16.31 -24.17
C GLU A 682 0.56 16.50 -25.39
N ILE A 683 -0.33 17.50 -25.37
CA ILE A 683 -1.18 17.88 -26.52
C ILE A 683 -0.34 18.30 -27.72
N SER A 684 0.67 19.17 -27.52
CA SER A 684 1.55 19.64 -28.59
C SER A 684 2.31 18.48 -29.25
N ILE A 685 2.85 17.56 -28.44
CA ILE A 685 3.55 16.35 -28.92
C ILE A 685 2.61 15.47 -29.76
N CYS A 686 1.35 15.33 -29.35
CA CYS A 686 0.36 14.58 -30.12
C CYS A 686 0.14 15.20 -31.50
N HIS A 687 -0.06 16.52 -31.58
CA HIS A 687 -0.23 17.21 -32.87
C HIS A 687 1.02 17.14 -33.76
N GLU A 688 2.21 17.33 -33.18
CA GLU A 688 3.49 17.26 -33.92
C GLU A 688 3.70 15.89 -34.57
N HIS A 689 3.33 14.82 -33.88
CA HIS A 689 3.56 13.45 -34.33
C HIS A 689 2.32 12.76 -34.94
N GLY A 690 1.24 13.50 -35.18
CA GLY A 690 0.03 12.97 -35.81
C GLY A 690 -0.74 11.95 -34.95
N ILE A 691 -0.59 12.01 -33.62
CA ILE A 691 -1.38 11.23 -32.67
C ILE A 691 -2.72 11.93 -32.50
N LYS A 692 -3.82 11.23 -32.80
CA LYS A 692 -5.17 11.79 -32.74
C LYS A 692 -5.64 11.93 -31.29
N LEU A 693 -6.39 12.99 -31.03
CA LEU A 693 -7.01 13.26 -29.74
C LEU A 693 -8.51 12.94 -29.80
N ILE A 694 -9.04 12.48 -28.66
CA ILE A 694 -10.47 12.31 -28.45
C ILE A 694 -10.94 13.54 -27.64
N GLU A 695 -11.76 14.38 -28.27
CA GLU A 695 -12.14 15.70 -27.74
C GLU A 695 -13.65 15.84 -27.49
N ASP A 696 -14.45 14.90 -28.00
CA ASP A 696 -15.90 14.90 -27.94
C ASP A 696 -16.48 14.27 -26.66
N VAL A 697 -15.63 13.67 -25.82
CA VAL A 697 -16.03 12.98 -24.57
C VAL A 697 -15.08 13.26 -23.40
N ASP A 698 -15.61 13.27 -22.17
CA ASP A 698 -14.80 13.35 -20.95
C ASP A 698 -14.17 11.97 -20.65
N LEU A 699 -12.88 11.82 -20.98
CA LEU A 699 -12.12 10.58 -20.78
C LEU A 699 -11.96 10.14 -19.32
N PHE A 700 -12.38 10.94 -18.35
CA PHE A 700 -12.32 10.64 -16.91
C PHE A 700 -13.68 10.29 -16.30
N ASN A 701 -14.74 11.00 -16.67
CA ASN A 701 -16.08 10.81 -16.09
C ASN A 701 -17.08 10.13 -17.02
N ASP A 702 -16.97 10.32 -18.33
CA ASP A 702 -17.90 9.77 -19.32
C ASP A 702 -17.40 8.42 -19.85
N PHE A 703 -17.62 7.37 -19.07
CA PHE A 703 -17.25 6.02 -19.49
C PHE A 703 -18.13 5.48 -20.63
N GLU A 704 -19.34 6.00 -20.84
CA GLU A 704 -20.17 5.58 -21.96
C GLU A 704 -19.59 6.09 -23.28
N GLY A 705 -19.30 7.38 -23.36
CA GLY A 705 -18.63 8.00 -24.50
C GLY A 705 -17.26 7.38 -24.76
N LEU A 706 -16.44 7.23 -23.70
CA LEU A 706 -15.15 6.56 -23.79
C LEU A 706 -15.28 5.11 -24.31
N SER A 707 -16.29 4.35 -23.87
CA SER A 707 -16.50 2.96 -24.31
C SER A 707 -16.73 2.86 -25.82
N GLY A 708 -17.46 3.81 -26.41
CA GLY A 708 -17.67 3.86 -27.86
C GLY A 708 -16.35 3.98 -28.62
N HIS A 709 -15.48 4.90 -28.19
CA HIS A 709 -14.15 5.07 -28.77
C HIS A 709 -13.25 3.85 -28.58
N LEU A 710 -13.19 3.28 -27.37
CA LEU A 710 -12.34 2.12 -27.08
C LEU A 710 -12.75 0.86 -27.86
N ALA A 711 -14.06 0.64 -28.05
CA ALA A 711 -14.57 -0.49 -28.82
C ALA A 711 -14.33 -0.35 -30.33
N ALA A 712 -14.19 0.89 -30.83
CA ALA A 712 -13.90 1.19 -32.23
C ALA A 712 -12.39 1.11 -32.58
N MET A 713 -11.52 0.85 -31.59
CA MET A 713 -10.09 0.61 -31.80
C MET A 713 -9.83 -0.86 -32.14
N ASP A 714 -8.81 -1.12 -32.94
CA ASP A 714 -8.38 -2.49 -33.23
C ASP A 714 -7.51 -3.07 -32.10
N LEU A 715 -6.77 -2.20 -31.40
CA LEU A 715 -5.80 -2.57 -30.36
C LEU A 715 -5.60 -1.40 -29.39
N LEU A 716 -5.40 -1.72 -28.11
CA LEU A 716 -4.93 -0.74 -27.12
C LEU A 716 -3.56 -1.14 -26.58
N ILE A 717 -2.67 -0.17 -26.40
CA ILE A 717 -1.30 -0.38 -25.91
C ILE A 717 -1.04 0.56 -24.74
N GLY A 718 -0.61 0.03 -23.60
CA GLY A 718 -0.28 0.89 -22.47
C GLY A 718 -0.08 0.21 -21.13
N ILE A 719 -0.40 0.95 -20.07
CA ILE A 719 -0.28 0.52 -18.67
C ILE A 719 -1.65 0.24 -18.04
N SER A 720 -1.70 -0.56 -16.98
CA SER A 720 -2.97 -0.86 -16.29
C SER A 720 -3.58 0.39 -15.66
N SER A 721 -4.71 0.82 -16.23
CA SER A 721 -5.55 1.94 -15.79
C SER A 721 -6.95 1.78 -16.40
N VAL A 722 -7.92 2.61 -15.98
CA VAL A 722 -9.33 2.46 -16.37
C VAL A 722 -9.56 2.33 -17.89
N PRO A 723 -8.99 3.18 -18.78
CA PRO A 723 -9.23 3.04 -20.22
C PRO A 723 -8.77 1.67 -20.78
N ILE A 724 -7.61 1.18 -20.33
CA ILE A 724 -7.09 -0.12 -20.74
C ILE A 724 -7.95 -1.27 -20.21
N GLU A 725 -8.36 -1.21 -18.94
CA GLU A 725 -9.22 -2.24 -18.34
C GLU A 725 -10.62 -2.26 -18.99
N LEU A 726 -11.17 -1.09 -19.31
CA LEU A 726 -12.47 -0.92 -19.96
C LEU A 726 -12.45 -1.42 -21.41
N GLY A 727 -11.46 -1.04 -22.21
CA GLY A 727 -11.36 -1.53 -23.59
C GLY A 727 -11.18 -3.04 -23.66
N ALA A 728 -10.34 -3.59 -22.78
CA ALA A 728 -10.22 -5.04 -22.64
C ALA A 728 -11.55 -5.70 -22.27
N ALA A 729 -12.37 -5.06 -21.44
CA ALA A 729 -13.69 -5.54 -21.04
C ALA A 729 -14.72 -5.53 -22.18
N LEU A 730 -14.60 -4.56 -23.09
CA LEU A 730 -15.43 -4.44 -24.29
C LEU A 730 -15.03 -5.44 -25.39
N GLY A 731 -13.89 -6.10 -25.24
CA GLY A 731 -13.41 -7.12 -26.18
C GLY A 731 -12.29 -6.63 -27.10
N THR A 732 -11.90 -5.36 -27.00
CA THR A 732 -10.75 -4.82 -27.72
C THR A 732 -9.48 -5.53 -27.28
N GLU A 733 -8.61 -5.89 -28.23
CA GLU A 733 -7.32 -6.48 -27.92
C GLU A 733 -6.45 -5.48 -27.14
N VAL A 734 -5.75 -5.95 -26.11
CA VAL A 734 -4.90 -5.11 -25.27
C VAL A 734 -3.50 -5.67 -25.10
N TRP A 735 -2.51 -4.82 -25.31
CA TRP A 735 -1.11 -5.07 -24.97
C TRP A 735 -0.67 -4.19 -23.81
N MET A 736 -0.48 -4.80 -22.64
CA MET A 736 0.13 -4.13 -21.49
C MET A 736 1.65 -4.20 -21.55
N LEU A 737 2.32 -3.11 -21.19
CA LEU A 737 3.77 -2.99 -21.34
C LEU A 737 4.53 -3.47 -20.09
N GLY A 738 5.35 -4.50 -20.25
CA GLY A 738 6.12 -5.18 -19.20
C GLY A 738 7.55 -4.67 -19.01
N PHE A 739 7.80 -3.36 -19.08
CA PHE A 739 9.14 -2.76 -19.02
C PHE A 739 9.76 -2.67 -17.60
N SER A 740 8.95 -2.90 -16.57
CA SER A 740 9.41 -2.96 -15.18
C SER A 740 9.12 -4.34 -14.58
N PRO A 741 9.91 -4.81 -13.59
CA PRO A 741 9.66 -6.08 -12.92
C PRO A 741 8.24 -6.18 -12.35
N GLU A 742 7.72 -5.10 -11.77
CA GLU A 742 6.39 -5.11 -11.17
C GLU A 742 5.29 -5.25 -12.23
N ASN A 743 5.34 -4.44 -13.29
CA ASN A 743 4.38 -4.47 -14.40
C ASN A 743 4.38 -5.85 -15.07
N TYR A 744 5.57 -6.43 -15.26
CA TYR A 744 5.73 -7.73 -15.88
C TYR A 744 5.24 -8.86 -14.98
N TYR A 745 5.85 -9.03 -13.79
CA TYR A 745 5.70 -10.24 -12.98
C TYR A 745 4.32 -10.39 -12.31
N LEU A 746 3.65 -9.28 -11.97
CA LEU A 746 2.33 -9.32 -11.32
C LEU A 746 1.27 -10.05 -12.17
N ARG A 747 1.38 -9.99 -13.49
CA ARG A 747 0.33 -10.42 -14.41
C ARG A 747 0.72 -11.60 -15.31
N SER A 748 2.01 -11.90 -15.43
CA SER A 748 2.59 -12.93 -16.31
C SER A 748 2.83 -14.29 -15.64
N SER A 749 2.11 -14.62 -14.56
CA SER A 749 2.37 -15.81 -13.74
C SER A 749 3.82 -15.90 -13.23
N GLY A 750 4.39 -14.77 -12.80
CA GLY A 750 5.78 -14.68 -12.40
C GLY A 750 6.76 -14.80 -13.58
N GLY A 751 6.39 -14.24 -14.74
CA GLY A 751 7.24 -14.16 -15.93
C GLY A 751 7.26 -15.42 -16.78
N LYS A 752 6.32 -16.34 -16.58
CA LYS A 752 6.28 -17.62 -17.30
C LYS A 752 5.76 -17.50 -18.72
N ASN A 753 4.87 -16.55 -18.98
CA ASN A 753 4.29 -16.27 -20.29
C ASN A 753 3.61 -14.89 -20.30
N MET A 754 3.30 -14.41 -21.51
CA MET A 754 2.67 -13.11 -21.73
C MET A 754 1.18 -13.06 -21.39
N HIS A 755 0.53 -14.19 -21.09
CA HIS A 755 -0.92 -14.22 -20.86
C HIS A 755 -1.27 -13.55 -19.51
N ASP A 756 -2.07 -12.48 -19.56
CA ASP A 756 -2.53 -11.80 -18.34
C ASP A 756 -3.52 -12.66 -17.55
N ARG A 757 -3.23 -12.79 -16.25
CA ARG A 757 -4.02 -13.53 -15.26
C ARG A 757 -5.16 -12.71 -14.65
N TYR A 758 -5.19 -11.40 -14.83
CA TYR A 758 -6.22 -10.53 -14.28
C TYR A 758 -7.17 -9.96 -15.33
N THR A 759 -6.67 -9.40 -16.41
CA THR A 759 -7.48 -8.71 -17.43
C THR A 759 -7.69 -9.61 -18.64
N MET A 760 -8.95 -9.83 -19.00
CA MET A 760 -9.33 -10.61 -20.19
C MET A 760 -8.91 -9.85 -21.44
N ASN A 761 -8.72 -10.54 -22.57
CA ASN A 761 -8.34 -9.93 -23.86
C ASN A 761 -7.01 -9.14 -23.81
N SER A 762 -6.20 -9.38 -22.77
CA SER A 762 -4.95 -8.68 -22.55
C SER A 762 -3.74 -9.61 -22.50
N SER A 763 -2.64 -9.15 -23.09
CA SER A 763 -1.32 -9.77 -23.00
C SER A 763 -0.30 -8.77 -22.44
N VAL A 764 0.62 -9.25 -21.61
CA VAL A 764 1.77 -8.49 -21.12
C VAL A 764 2.92 -8.64 -22.09
N VAL A 765 3.22 -7.58 -22.85
CA VAL A 765 4.25 -7.53 -23.88
C VAL A 765 5.60 -7.14 -23.27
N ALA A 766 6.56 -8.04 -23.42
CA ALA A 766 7.98 -7.84 -23.19
C ALA A 766 8.76 -8.95 -23.90
N PRO A 767 10.03 -8.72 -24.30
CA PRO A 767 10.88 -9.78 -24.81
C PRO A 767 11.01 -10.93 -23.80
N PRO A 768 10.95 -12.20 -24.23
CA PRO A 768 11.12 -13.36 -23.34
C PRO A 768 12.44 -13.37 -22.56
N TRP A 769 13.46 -12.67 -23.07
CA TRP A 769 14.79 -12.54 -22.49
C TRP A 769 15.05 -11.16 -21.85
N ILE A 770 13.99 -10.41 -21.52
CA ILE A 770 14.16 -9.09 -20.89
C ILE A 770 14.99 -9.20 -19.60
N ASP A 771 16.08 -8.43 -19.54
CA ASP A 771 16.94 -8.31 -18.37
C ASP A 771 16.64 -6.99 -17.66
N PHE A 772 15.94 -7.07 -16.53
CA PHE A 772 15.59 -5.90 -15.74
C PHE A 772 16.77 -5.30 -14.95
N SER A 773 17.97 -5.90 -15.01
CA SER A 773 19.19 -5.30 -14.47
C SER A 773 19.79 -4.23 -15.38
N GLU A 774 19.35 -4.17 -16.64
CA GLU A 774 19.67 -3.08 -17.55
C GLU A 774 19.01 -1.77 -17.10
N PRO A 775 19.53 -0.61 -17.55
CA PRO A 775 18.89 0.68 -17.37
C PRO A 775 17.41 0.71 -17.79
N ARG A 776 16.61 1.58 -17.16
CA ARG A 776 15.16 1.65 -17.42
C ARG A 776 14.86 1.92 -18.90
N ASP A 777 15.54 2.89 -19.51
CA ASP A 777 15.38 3.27 -20.92
C ASP A 777 15.68 2.10 -21.87
N VAL A 778 16.71 1.30 -21.57
CA VAL A 778 17.02 0.08 -22.33
C VAL A 778 15.89 -0.94 -22.22
N CYS A 779 15.30 -1.11 -21.04
CA CYS A 779 14.15 -2.00 -20.86
C CYS A 779 12.92 -1.51 -21.63
N VAL A 780 12.63 -0.20 -21.56
CA VAL A 780 11.52 0.43 -22.28
C VAL A 780 11.71 0.26 -23.79
N LYS A 781 12.89 0.60 -24.31
CA LYS A 781 13.22 0.44 -25.73
C LYS A 781 13.03 -1.00 -26.20
N LYS A 782 13.56 -1.99 -25.46
CA LYS A 782 13.41 -3.42 -25.78
C LYS A 782 11.94 -3.85 -25.82
N VAL A 783 11.09 -3.29 -24.95
CA VAL A 783 9.64 -3.57 -24.98
C VAL A 783 8.99 -2.93 -26.21
N PHE A 784 9.35 -1.69 -26.57
CA PHE A 784 8.82 -1.04 -27.76
C PHE A 784 9.30 -1.70 -29.06
N ASP A 785 10.55 -2.19 -29.11
CA ASP A 785 11.05 -2.99 -30.24
C ASP A 785 10.18 -4.25 -30.45
N GLU A 786 9.81 -4.94 -29.37
CA GLU A 786 8.88 -6.08 -29.41
C GLU A 786 7.46 -5.67 -29.84
N VAL A 787 6.97 -4.52 -29.36
CA VAL A 787 5.67 -3.99 -29.78
C VAL A 787 5.66 -3.69 -31.28
N CYS A 788 6.69 -3.02 -31.81
CA CYS A 788 6.82 -2.73 -33.23
C CYS A 788 6.84 -4.02 -34.06
N ALA A 789 7.66 -5.01 -33.68
CA ALA A 789 7.73 -6.29 -34.38
C ALA A 789 6.37 -7.00 -34.43
N LYS A 790 5.60 -6.96 -33.33
CA LYS A 790 4.25 -7.53 -33.28
C LYS A 790 3.23 -6.76 -34.10
N LEU A 791 3.33 -5.43 -34.16
CA LEU A 791 2.48 -4.62 -35.02
C LEU A 791 2.75 -4.90 -36.49
N GLU A 792 4.01 -5.00 -36.90
CA GLU A 792 4.40 -5.37 -38.27
C GLU A 792 3.85 -6.74 -38.65
N GLU A 793 3.94 -7.75 -37.77
CA GLU A 793 3.32 -9.06 -37.98
C GLU A 793 1.80 -8.95 -38.17
N LYS A 794 1.13 -8.15 -37.33
CA LYS A 794 -0.32 -7.93 -37.39
C LYS A 794 -0.75 -7.24 -38.68
N LEU A 795 0.05 -6.28 -39.18
CA LEU A 795 -0.19 -5.59 -40.44
C LEU A 795 -0.03 -6.54 -41.63
N LEU A 796 1.02 -7.38 -41.64
CA LEU A 796 1.21 -8.39 -42.68
C LEU A 796 0.04 -9.36 -42.79
N VAL A 797 -0.52 -9.80 -41.65
CA VAL A 797 -1.72 -10.67 -41.65
C VAL A 797 -2.95 -9.94 -42.19
N ARG A 798 -3.08 -8.63 -41.92
CA ARG A 798 -4.20 -7.80 -42.39
C ARG A 798 -4.13 -7.53 -43.90
N ASP A 799 -2.94 -7.37 -44.47
CA ASP A 799 -2.76 -7.18 -45.92
C ASP A 799 -3.09 -8.44 -46.75
N VAL A 800 -3.08 -9.61 -46.12
CA VAL A 800 -3.40 -10.91 -46.74
C VAL A 800 -4.89 -11.26 -46.69
N LEU A 801 -5.66 -10.63 -45.77
CA LEU A 801 -7.10 -10.83 -45.54
C LEU A 801 -7.94 -9.77 -46.26
#